data_AF-A0A6S6UIK3-F1
#
_entry.id   AF-A0A6S6UIK3-F1
#
_cell.length_a   1.000
_cell.length_b   1.000
_cell.length_c   1.000
_cell.angle_alpha   90.00
_cell.angle_beta   90.00
_cell.angle_gamma   90.00
#
_symmetry.space_group_name_H-M   'P 1'
#
loop_
_entity.id
_entity.type
_entity.pdbx_description
1 polymer ?
#
loop_
_entity_poly.entity_id
_entity_poly.type
_entity_poly.pdbx_seq_one_letter_code
_entity_poly.pdbx_strand_id
1 'polypeptide(L)'
;MNTDIKIYRVNKLRCNTPIIYIPTITSLLKWLRIMNNRQFLIKILLAVVCLSFIPQLQAAIIIDGNASDWTEADRLEVSSNSPVAGYALYGRYENNNYNFLLKSDTTTISANTTIWLNTDQNGATGHQIWGFVGGAEYNINFDANGIPALYSGYAGQTHVGNITYSWQNSGGTSIVELQVAESLIGTPANEIRLLMDINNTQFLPTYYSNTNQYSILRQSTPPGGNITIDGDASDWAQADRLDLPPNTPVAGYELYGRYENNNYNLLLKSNNGTIGANTTVWINTDENATTGHQIWGFVGGVEYNINFDANGIPALYSGSAGQTSVGAITHAAQQNGNTSIVEMQIPQNLMNTPANEIRLLLDINNTQFLPTFYSNSSHYTVQRQSLPPVTNSDNKRIGIVYSQTTANHFWGAKAYAQLFMSTQTQAMMAGVPFDLLQETDLLDLETITRYDTLVFPYFSHVPDEHLDTIASNLSTAVFDHGIGLVAAGNLLTNKADGTSQDGDAYSRMKNLMGLTRLDGAGPADVIVRPGNVTHPALAGEYQYAENILEYSGTYTDYFVPTGNYASSVLATQDIDGIGVQNAMLATQTGGRNIHFGSILQMTDSNLLWSAIRWSVYGDEIPVSLRMSRNKALFVSRNDMDQSMFFDDVQLVEFPLLNLLAQWKNDYNFVGSYYINVGNNQAAGEYTQWPVSAPLYQQYIALGNEIGTHSYTHPHDTNILTPAQIAYEFADSRSVIENQMGLSNIGAAVPGAPENLQTSHEIIQHVNYLTGGYSGTGAGFPNAMGFLTPEDQKVYLSPNMTFDFTNIGFLGLSAAEAEAKWQDEFATLTNHANQAIVHWPWHDYGAINPYNEGYTVSMFASLIQTAANYGVEFVTGDDLQKRIKTYVAASLEVDQTTANQLTVNVSASEAGQFAVQIPSSSTSKISSVNNWYAYNDSQIFTTQNGGSYDITLGATATQVTRITEMPQRSQLLTLTGNGEDLTASVYGEGKILVKTRCSNTPSVSGSNNATASFSASQQLLTITLNQLRQHTLNVQMNCP
;
A
#
# COMPACT_ATOMS: atom_id res chain seq x y z
N MET A 1 59.68 -26.38 3.04
CA MET A 1 60.98 -26.09 3.69
C MET A 1 60.66 -25.47 5.04
N ASN A 2 61.08 -26.17 6.11
CA ASN A 2 60.85 -25.81 7.52
C ASN A 2 61.44 -24.46 7.88
N THR A 3 60.74 -23.68 8.71
CA THR A 3 61.34 -23.07 9.91
C THR A 3 60.26 -22.60 10.89
N ASP A 4 60.28 -23.20 12.07
CA ASP A 4 59.58 -22.84 13.30
C ASP A 4 59.93 -21.43 13.80
N ILE A 5 58.96 -20.71 14.37
CA ILE A 5 59.24 -19.63 15.33
C ILE A 5 58.31 -19.75 16.55
N LYS A 6 58.95 -19.82 17.72
CA LYS A 6 58.40 -19.97 19.07
C LYS A 6 57.68 -18.69 19.56
N ILE A 7 56.61 -18.89 20.32
CA ILE A 7 55.85 -17.85 21.03
C ILE A 7 56.52 -17.56 22.39
N TYR A 8 56.76 -16.29 22.69
CA TYR A 8 57.05 -15.81 24.05
C TYR A 8 55.87 -14.99 24.59
N ARG A 9 55.43 -15.31 25.82
CA ARG A 9 54.50 -14.49 26.62
C ARG A 9 55.26 -13.34 27.29
N VAL A 10 54.74 -12.11 27.19
CA VAL A 10 55.08 -11.01 28.10
C VAL A 10 53.80 -10.33 28.56
N ASN A 11 53.68 -10.13 29.88
CA ASN A 11 52.60 -9.44 30.58
C ASN A 11 52.84 -7.91 30.64
N LYS A 12 51.74 -7.15 30.55
CA LYS A 12 51.48 -5.75 31.01
C LYS A 12 52.42 -4.61 30.56
N LEU A 13 51.88 -3.64 29.79
CA LEU A 13 51.69 -2.22 30.20
C LEU A 13 51.07 -1.35 29.09
N ARG A 14 50.51 -0.20 29.51
CA ARG A 14 49.55 0.71 28.86
C ARG A 14 50.13 1.63 27.78
N CYS A 15 49.22 2.07 26.90
CA CYS A 15 49.16 3.23 26.00
C CYS A 15 50.44 4.00 25.59
N ASN A 16 50.71 4.03 24.28
CA ASN A 16 50.74 5.27 23.50
C ASN A 16 50.65 4.93 21.99
N THR A 17 49.99 5.82 21.25
CA THR A 17 49.60 5.79 19.83
C THR A 17 50.67 5.29 18.85
N PRO A 18 50.28 4.58 17.79
CA PRO A 18 50.93 4.81 16.51
C PRO A 18 49.97 4.92 15.31
N ILE A 19 50.35 5.88 14.46
CA ILE A 19 50.08 6.05 13.03
C ILE A 19 49.85 4.71 12.32
N ILE A 20 48.70 4.54 11.66
CA ILE A 20 48.42 3.38 10.80
C ILE A 20 48.80 3.72 9.36
N TYR A 21 49.78 2.97 8.86
CA TYR A 21 50.14 2.85 7.46
C TYR A 21 49.20 1.81 6.82
N ILE A 22 48.44 2.16 5.77
CA ILE A 22 47.52 1.24 5.09
C ILE A 22 48.27 0.51 3.96
N PRO A 23 48.41 -0.83 3.99
CA PRO A 23 49.00 -1.59 2.88
C PRO A 23 47.96 -1.94 1.80
N THR A 24 48.44 -2.04 0.56
CA THR A 24 47.64 -2.29 -0.65
C THR A 24 46.78 -3.57 -0.61
N ILE A 25 45.59 -3.47 -1.24
CA ILE A 25 44.47 -4.46 -1.32
C ILE A 25 44.90 -5.91 -1.59
N THR A 26 45.99 -6.13 -2.32
CA THR A 26 46.51 -7.46 -2.65
C THR A 26 47.02 -8.26 -1.45
N SER A 27 47.38 -7.58 -0.36
CA SER A 27 47.86 -8.21 0.88
C SER A 27 46.72 -8.76 1.75
N LEU A 28 45.54 -8.11 1.67
CA LEU A 28 44.36 -8.43 2.47
C LEU A 28 43.72 -9.76 2.01
N LEU A 29 43.71 -10.00 0.69
CA LEU A 29 43.13 -11.21 0.08
C LEU A 29 43.92 -12.50 0.39
N LYS A 30 45.22 -12.41 0.69
CA LYS A 30 46.01 -13.57 1.12
C LYS A 30 45.82 -13.92 2.59
N TRP A 31 45.41 -12.96 3.44
CA TRP A 31 45.15 -13.18 4.85
C TRP A 31 43.76 -13.79 5.12
N LEU A 32 42.76 -13.46 4.29
CA LEU A 32 41.38 -13.94 4.41
C LEU A 32 41.19 -15.45 4.10
N ARG A 33 42.18 -16.13 3.51
CA ARG A 33 42.09 -17.57 3.17
C ARG A 33 42.43 -18.53 4.33
N ILE A 34 42.87 -18.05 5.49
CA ILE A 34 43.44 -18.92 6.55
C ILE A 34 42.65 -18.91 7.88
N MET A 35 41.62 -18.07 8.06
CA MET A 35 40.89 -18.00 9.35
C MET A 35 39.41 -18.33 9.24
N ASN A 36 39.02 -19.45 9.85
CA ASN A 36 37.66 -19.98 9.89
C ASN A 36 36.97 -19.55 11.20
N ASN A 37 36.78 -18.25 11.43
CA ASN A 37 36.16 -17.75 12.65
C ASN A 37 35.11 -16.65 12.36
N ARG A 38 33.83 -17.05 12.31
CA ARG A 38 32.67 -16.20 11.94
C ARG A 38 32.52 -14.94 12.79
N GLN A 39 32.97 -14.94 14.04
CA GLN A 39 32.84 -13.82 14.98
C GLN A 39 33.78 -12.64 14.66
N PHE A 40 34.88 -12.85 13.92
CA PHE A 40 35.81 -11.77 13.55
C PHE A 40 35.47 -11.17 12.19
N LEU A 41 34.90 -11.94 11.26
CA LEU A 41 34.34 -11.45 10.00
C LEU A 41 33.17 -10.49 10.23
N ILE A 42 32.30 -10.78 11.20
CA ILE A 42 31.20 -9.89 11.58
C ILE A 42 31.73 -8.54 12.11
N LYS A 43 32.83 -8.53 12.86
CA LYS A 43 33.44 -7.29 13.37
C LYS A 43 34.15 -6.46 12.31
N ILE A 44 34.73 -7.10 11.28
CA ILE A 44 35.31 -6.39 10.13
C ILE A 44 34.21 -5.89 9.19
N LEU A 45 33.12 -6.66 9.00
CA LEU A 45 31.95 -6.17 8.26
C LEU A 45 31.32 -4.98 8.98
N LEU A 46 31.19 -5.01 10.32
CA LEU A 46 30.73 -3.85 11.09
C LEU A 46 31.68 -2.66 10.98
N ALA A 47 32.99 -2.88 10.93
CA ALA A 47 33.96 -1.78 10.77
C ALA A 47 33.96 -1.18 9.35
N VAL A 48 33.66 -1.97 8.31
CA VAL A 48 33.49 -1.49 6.93
C VAL A 48 32.14 -0.79 6.76
N VAL A 49 31.09 -1.27 7.42
CA VAL A 49 29.78 -0.61 7.48
C VAL A 49 29.84 0.71 8.27
N CYS A 50 30.67 0.80 9.32
CA CYS A 50 30.94 2.07 10.00
C CYS A 50 31.79 3.07 9.20
N LEU A 51 32.44 2.65 8.10
CA LEU A 51 33.20 3.53 7.21
C LEU A 51 32.36 4.06 6.02
N SER A 52 31.15 3.54 5.83
CA SER A 52 30.18 4.00 4.82
C SER A 52 29.19 5.05 5.35
N PHE A 53 29.33 5.51 6.60
CA PHE A 53 28.52 6.59 7.20
C PHE A 53 29.36 7.84 7.47
N ILE A 54 30.00 8.35 6.43
CA ILE A 54 30.31 9.78 6.36
C ILE A 54 29.15 10.39 5.55
N PRO A 55 28.50 11.48 5.99
CA PRO A 55 27.54 12.17 5.14
C PRO A 55 28.21 12.43 3.79
N GLN A 56 27.66 11.89 2.71
CA GLN A 56 28.11 12.24 1.37
C GLN A 56 27.93 13.75 1.25
N LEU A 57 29.03 14.49 1.23
CA LEU A 57 29.03 15.85 0.71
C LEU A 57 28.41 15.76 -0.68
N GLN A 58 27.27 16.43 -0.87
CA GLN A 58 26.62 16.56 -2.17
C GLN A 58 27.68 17.04 -3.17
N ALA A 59 27.80 16.35 -4.31
CA ALA A 59 28.80 16.69 -5.31
C ALA A 59 28.51 18.10 -5.86
N ALA A 60 29.57 18.88 -6.09
CA ALA A 60 29.46 20.18 -6.75
C ALA A 60 28.90 20.00 -8.16
N ILE A 61 28.12 20.97 -8.64
CA ILE A 61 27.58 20.96 -10.00
C ILE A 61 28.70 21.23 -11.00
N ILE A 62 28.84 20.34 -11.98
CA ILE A 62 29.80 20.43 -13.07
C ILE A 62 29.03 20.53 -14.38
N ILE A 63 29.13 21.68 -15.06
CA ILE A 63 28.49 21.91 -16.35
C ILE A 63 29.19 21.08 -17.45
N ASP A 64 28.76 19.84 -17.63
CA ASP A 64 29.33 18.85 -18.56
C ASP A 64 28.29 18.18 -19.48
N GLY A 65 27.01 18.44 -19.26
CA GLY A 65 25.87 17.95 -20.03
C GLY A 65 25.24 16.70 -19.42
N ASN A 66 25.71 16.25 -18.26
CA ASN A 66 25.20 15.10 -17.52
C ASN A 66 24.27 15.55 -16.38
N ALA A 67 23.33 14.70 -15.98
CA ALA A 67 22.42 14.97 -14.88
C ALA A 67 22.84 14.30 -13.55
N SER A 68 23.97 13.58 -13.52
CA SER A 68 24.32 12.68 -12.40
C SER A 68 24.69 13.37 -11.08
N ASP A 69 25.07 14.65 -11.12
CA ASP A 69 25.40 15.52 -10.00
C ASP A 69 24.20 16.35 -9.50
N TRP A 70 23.08 16.28 -10.23
CA TRP A 70 21.78 16.83 -9.85
C TRP A 70 21.00 15.81 -9.04
N THR A 71 20.34 16.29 -7.99
CA THR A 71 19.53 15.48 -7.08
C THR A 71 18.07 15.93 -7.15
N GLU A 72 17.14 15.13 -6.62
CA GLU A 72 15.74 15.55 -6.53
C GLU A 72 15.54 16.81 -5.68
N ALA A 73 16.46 17.11 -4.75
CA ALA A 73 16.43 18.37 -3.99
C ALA A 73 16.69 19.61 -4.86
N ASP A 74 17.30 19.45 -6.02
CA ASP A 74 17.55 20.54 -6.98
C ASP A 74 16.41 20.72 -7.97
N ARG A 75 15.40 19.84 -7.94
CA ARG A 75 14.31 19.85 -8.90
C ARG A 75 13.35 20.98 -8.56
N LEU A 76 13.13 21.87 -9.53
CA LEU A 76 12.32 23.08 -9.31
C LEU A 76 10.81 22.83 -9.45
N GLU A 77 10.42 21.67 -9.96
CA GLU A 77 9.05 21.29 -10.31
C GLU A 77 8.23 20.74 -9.13
N VAL A 78 8.32 21.38 -7.95
CA VAL A 78 7.64 20.92 -6.71
C VAL A 78 6.47 21.83 -6.29
N SER A 79 5.38 21.17 -5.89
CA SER A 79 4.12 21.53 -5.20
C SER A 79 3.34 22.83 -5.47
N SER A 80 3.90 23.86 -6.12
CA SER A 80 3.13 25.03 -6.60
C SER A 80 3.09 25.16 -8.13
N ASN A 81 4.03 24.52 -8.83
CA ASN A 81 4.19 24.62 -10.28
C ASN A 81 4.24 23.20 -10.88
N SER A 82 3.13 22.73 -11.47
CA SER A 82 3.01 21.34 -11.95
C SER A 82 4.15 20.93 -12.89
N PRO A 83 4.74 19.73 -12.73
CA PRO A 83 5.72 19.20 -13.67
C PRO A 83 5.09 19.07 -15.06
N VAL A 84 5.83 19.46 -16.10
CA VAL A 84 5.38 19.32 -17.48
C VAL A 84 5.85 17.97 -18.00
N ALA A 85 4.91 17.07 -18.30
CA ALA A 85 5.22 15.72 -18.76
C ALA A 85 6.25 15.72 -19.91
N GLY A 86 7.32 14.94 -19.75
CA GLY A 86 8.40 14.84 -20.72
C GLY A 86 9.47 15.94 -20.62
N TYR A 87 9.44 16.75 -19.57
CA TYR A 87 10.47 17.74 -19.23
C TYR A 87 10.86 17.62 -17.76
N ALA A 88 12.08 18.02 -17.44
CA ALA A 88 12.53 18.18 -16.06
C ALA A 88 13.43 19.42 -15.96
N LEU A 89 13.18 20.23 -14.94
CA LEU A 89 13.91 21.45 -14.66
C LEU A 89 14.51 21.40 -13.26
N TYR A 90 15.82 21.63 -13.19
CA TYR A 90 16.58 21.70 -11.95
C TYR A 90 17.32 23.03 -11.84
N GLY A 91 17.57 23.47 -10.61
CA GLY A 91 18.29 24.70 -10.33
C GLY A 91 18.96 24.68 -8.97
N ARG A 92 20.23 25.08 -8.95
CA ARG A 92 21.04 25.17 -7.72
C ARG A 92 21.90 26.41 -7.75
N TYR A 93 21.85 27.21 -6.69
CA TYR A 93 22.84 28.24 -6.42
C TYR A 93 24.04 27.64 -5.66
N GLU A 94 25.23 27.71 -6.26
CA GLU A 94 26.48 27.36 -5.60
C GLU A 94 27.66 28.16 -6.18
N ASN A 95 28.66 28.44 -5.34
CA ASN A 95 29.89 29.13 -5.74
C ASN A 95 29.67 30.50 -6.43
N ASN A 96 28.65 31.26 -6.02
CA ASN A 96 28.22 32.53 -6.63
C ASN A 96 27.70 32.40 -8.07
N ASN A 97 27.18 31.23 -8.44
CA ASN A 97 26.53 31.00 -9.72
C ASN A 97 25.16 30.37 -9.52
N TYR A 98 24.23 30.75 -10.39
CA TYR A 98 22.97 30.03 -10.59
C TYR A 98 23.19 28.99 -11.68
N ASN A 99 23.09 27.72 -11.31
CA ASN A 99 23.17 26.60 -12.22
C ASN A 99 21.75 26.14 -12.56
N PHE A 100 21.56 25.72 -13.80
CA PHE A 100 20.29 25.23 -14.31
C PHE A 100 20.54 23.93 -15.08
N LEU A 101 19.68 22.95 -14.92
CA LEU A 101 19.58 21.82 -15.85
C LEU A 101 18.19 21.77 -16.43
N LEU A 102 18.12 21.75 -17.75
CA LEU A 102 16.89 21.50 -18.47
C LEU A 102 17.04 20.19 -19.24
N LYS A 103 16.11 19.28 -18.98
CA LYS A 103 15.97 18.00 -19.68
C LYS A 103 14.63 17.95 -20.40
N SER A 104 14.64 17.44 -21.63
CA SER A 104 13.45 17.03 -22.36
C SER A 104 13.61 15.61 -22.84
N ASP A 105 12.61 14.77 -22.59
CA ASP A 105 12.53 13.39 -23.09
C ASP A 105 11.69 13.29 -24.37
N THR A 106 11.11 14.40 -24.84
CA THR A 106 10.11 14.43 -25.91
C THR A 106 10.52 15.30 -27.10
N THR A 107 11.35 16.33 -26.90
CA THR A 107 11.80 17.22 -27.97
C THR A 107 13.26 17.62 -27.79
N THR A 108 13.95 17.90 -28.91
CA THR A 108 15.30 18.48 -28.83
C THR A 108 15.21 19.95 -28.48
N ILE A 109 15.97 20.36 -27.46
CA ILE A 109 16.02 21.76 -27.01
C ILE A 109 16.96 22.51 -27.95
N SER A 110 16.49 23.64 -28.49
CA SER A 110 17.18 24.34 -29.58
C SER A 110 16.85 25.85 -29.61
N ALA A 111 17.05 26.47 -30.77
CA ALA A 111 16.73 27.88 -31.02
C ALA A 111 15.30 28.25 -30.57
N ASN A 112 15.15 29.49 -30.10
CA ASN A 112 13.90 30.02 -29.53
C ASN A 112 13.50 29.40 -28.18
N THR A 113 14.43 28.75 -27.47
CA THR A 113 14.25 28.48 -26.04
C THR A 113 14.61 29.74 -25.26
N THR A 114 13.77 30.14 -24.31
CA THR A 114 13.99 31.33 -23.47
C THR A 114 13.77 30.99 -22.00
N ILE A 115 14.71 31.38 -21.14
CA ILE A 115 14.57 31.33 -19.67
C ILE A 115 14.53 32.76 -19.17
N TRP A 116 13.38 33.21 -18.70
CA TRP A 116 13.14 34.55 -18.16
C TRP A 116 13.51 34.58 -16.69
N LEU A 117 14.33 35.53 -16.28
CA LEU A 117 14.86 35.66 -14.92
C LEU A 117 14.36 36.97 -14.29
N ASN A 118 13.53 36.82 -13.27
CA ASN A 118 13.13 37.90 -12.37
C ASN A 118 14.02 37.85 -11.12
N THR A 119 14.86 38.88 -10.99
CA THR A 119 15.95 38.95 -10.02
C THR A 119 15.61 39.81 -8.80
N ASP A 120 14.65 40.73 -8.94
CA ASP A 120 14.18 41.58 -7.85
C ASP A 120 12.85 41.09 -7.22
N GLN A 121 12.29 40.00 -7.74
CA GLN A 121 11.03 39.35 -7.37
C GLN A 121 9.79 40.25 -7.53
N ASN A 122 9.92 41.36 -8.25
CA ASN A 122 8.84 42.31 -8.45
C ASN A 122 8.27 42.15 -9.86
N GLY A 123 7.15 41.44 -9.96
CA GLY A 123 6.45 41.20 -11.22
C GLY A 123 5.95 42.47 -11.95
N ALA A 124 6.12 43.66 -11.39
CA ALA A 124 5.81 44.95 -12.03
C ALA A 124 7.03 45.68 -12.62
N THR A 125 8.25 45.30 -12.23
CA THR A 125 9.51 45.82 -12.81
C THR A 125 10.04 44.84 -13.87
N GLY A 126 11.05 45.25 -14.64
CA GLY A 126 11.59 44.41 -15.73
C GLY A 126 10.69 44.27 -16.97
N HIS A 127 11.01 43.28 -17.81
CA HIS A 127 10.26 42.97 -19.03
C HIS A 127 8.98 42.18 -18.73
N GLN A 128 7.87 42.64 -19.31
CA GLN A 128 6.58 41.96 -19.23
C GLN A 128 6.38 41.06 -20.46
N ILE A 129 6.45 39.75 -20.25
CA ILE A 129 6.12 38.73 -21.25
C ILE A 129 4.65 38.94 -21.64
N TRP A 130 4.39 39.07 -22.94
CA TRP A 130 3.09 39.44 -23.51
C TRP A 130 2.43 40.69 -22.91
N GLY A 131 3.20 41.54 -22.22
CA GLY A 131 2.73 42.77 -21.61
C GLY A 131 2.06 42.63 -20.24
N PHE A 132 2.06 41.45 -19.60
CA PHE A 132 1.38 41.28 -18.29
C PHE A 132 2.05 40.34 -17.26
N VAL A 133 3.11 39.60 -17.60
CA VAL A 133 3.70 38.60 -16.69
C VAL A 133 5.23 38.55 -16.73
N GLY A 134 5.84 38.03 -15.68
CA GLY A 134 7.26 37.70 -15.59
C GLY A 134 8.02 38.73 -14.78
N GLY A 135 7.93 39.99 -15.21
CA GLY A 135 8.75 41.07 -14.66
C GLY A 135 10.24 40.72 -14.69
N ALA A 136 10.73 40.28 -15.84
CA ALA A 136 12.06 39.71 -15.96
C ALA A 136 13.10 40.77 -16.30
N GLU A 137 14.09 41.00 -15.43
CA GLU A 137 15.21 41.90 -15.73
C GLU A 137 16.14 41.30 -16.80
N TYR A 138 16.26 39.97 -16.81
CA TYR A 138 17.16 39.24 -17.69
C TYR A 138 16.47 38.05 -18.36
N ASN A 139 17.03 37.56 -19.46
CA ASN A 139 16.66 36.29 -20.05
C ASN A 139 17.88 35.55 -20.60
N ILE A 140 17.88 34.23 -20.49
CA ILE A 140 18.78 33.36 -21.25
C ILE A 140 18.04 33.01 -22.54
N ASN A 141 18.58 33.39 -23.69
CA ASN A 141 17.96 33.12 -24.99
C ASN A 141 18.89 32.30 -25.87
N PHE A 142 18.34 31.29 -26.53
CA PHE A 142 19.06 30.40 -27.43
C PHE A 142 18.96 30.96 -28.85
N ASP A 143 20.11 31.31 -29.44
CA ASP A 143 20.18 31.93 -30.77
C ASP A 143 19.77 30.96 -31.90
N ALA A 144 19.86 31.41 -33.16
CA ALA A 144 19.50 30.59 -34.33
C ALA A 144 20.35 29.30 -34.48
N ASN A 145 21.48 29.20 -33.79
CA ASN A 145 22.34 28.02 -33.75
C ASN A 145 22.14 27.21 -32.45
N GLY A 146 21.20 27.59 -31.57
CA GLY A 146 20.96 26.96 -30.28
C GLY A 146 21.99 27.31 -29.21
N ILE A 147 22.78 28.39 -29.41
CA ILE A 147 23.78 28.83 -28.44
C ILE A 147 23.11 29.74 -27.40
N PRO A 148 23.13 29.39 -26.11
CA PRO A 148 22.54 30.22 -25.06
C PRO A 148 23.49 31.36 -24.65
N ALA A 149 22.93 32.55 -24.47
CA ALA A 149 23.60 33.69 -23.86
C ALA A 149 22.62 34.49 -22.98
N LEU A 150 23.16 35.35 -22.11
CA LEU A 150 22.38 36.19 -21.22
C LEU A 150 22.06 37.53 -21.90
N TYR A 151 20.81 37.95 -21.81
CA TYR A 151 20.26 39.19 -22.38
C TYR A 151 19.41 39.94 -21.36
N SER A 152 19.10 41.20 -21.66
CA SER A 152 18.08 42.02 -20.98
C SER A 152 17.07 42.59 -21.98
N GLY A 153 15.88 42.92 -21.46
CA GLY A 153 14.74 43.34 -22.29
C GLY A 153 13.96 42.15 -22.87
N TYR A 154 13.46 42.29 -24.10
CA TYR A 154 12.79 41.20 -24.83
C TYR A 154 13.75 40.02 -25.09
N ALA A 155 13.20 38.86 -25.46
CA ALA A 155 13.96 37.64 -25.74
C ALA A 155 15.08 37.91 -26.76
N GLY A 156 16.34 37.72 -26.35
CA GLY A 156 17.51 37.94 -27.19
C GLY A 156 17.79 39.41 -27.58
N GLN A 157 17.19 40.40 -26.90
CA GLN A 157 17.26 41.81 -27.32
C GLN A 157 18.62 42.47 -27.07
N THR A 158 18.99 42.68 -25.79
CA THR A 158 20.23 43.37 -25.42
C THR A 158 21.19 42.38 -24.80
N HIS A 159 22.29 42.06 -25.47
CA HIS A 159 23.28 41.10 -24.96
C HIS A 159 23.95 41.64 -23.68
N VAL A 160 23.95 40.84 -22.62
CA VAL A 160 24.54 41.15 -21.31
C VAL A 160 25.87 40.42 -21.14
N GLY A 161 25.92 39.14 -21.51
CA GLY A 161 27.14 38.34 -21.38
C GLY A 161 26.99 36.92 -21.90
N ASN A 162 28.12 36.25 -22.10
CA ASN A 162 28.15 34.82 -22.39
C ASN A 162 28.05 34.03 -21.08
N ILE A 163 27.46 32.84 -21.16
CA ILE A 163 27.27 31.94 -20.02
C ILE A 163 27.96 30.60 -20.29
N THR A 164 28.29 29.85 -19.24
CA THR A 164 28.83 28.50 -19.41
C THR A 164 27.66 27.54 -19.67
N TYR A 165 27.81 26.64 -20.64
CA TYR A 165 26.81 25.64 -20.95
C TYR A 165 27.42 24.35 -21.49
N SER A 166 26.72 23.23 -21.34
CA SER A 166 27.07 21.96 -21.97
C SER A 166 25.81 21.20 -22.38
N TRP A 167 25.96 20.29 -23.34
CA TRP A 167 24.87 19.59 -24.00
C TRP A 167 25.10 18.08 -24.01
N GLN A 168 24.01 17.33 -23.81
CA GLN A 168 23.93 15.92 -24.18
C GLN A 168 22.62 15.64 -24.90
N ASN A 169 22.72 15.21 -26.16
CA ASN A 169 21.57 14.79 -26.96
C ASN A 169 21.72 13.31 -27.32
N SER A 170 20.75 12.48 -26.93
CA SER A 170 20.76 11.05 -27.25
C SER A 170 19.33 10.51 -27.37
N GLY A 171 19.03 9.84 -28.49
CA GLY A 171 17.80 9.05 -28.62
C GLY A 171 16.47 9.83 -28.53
N GLY A 172 16.47 11.14 -28.76
CA GLY A 172 15.28 12.00 -28.60
C GLY A 172 15.25 12.76 -27.27
N THR A 173 16.07 12.35 -26.29
CA THR A 173 16.32 13.11 -25.05
C THR A 173 17.38 14.18 -25.29
N SER A 174 17.13 15.37 -24.73
CA SER A 174 18.01 16.54 -24.78
C SER A 174 18.22 17.05 -23.36
N ILE A 175 19.48 17.17 -22.95
CA ILE A 175 19.90 17.74 -21.66
C ILE A 175 20.79 18.93 -21.96
N VAL A 176 20.48 20.08 -21.35
CA VAL A 176 21.34 21.25 -21.34
C VAL A 176 21.56 21.70 -19.91
N GLU A 177 22.83 21.87 -19.57
CA GLU A 177 23.24 22.52 -18.33
C GLU A 177 23.71 23.93 -18.64
N LEU A 178 23.33 24.88 -17.79
CA LEU A 178 23.64 26.30 -17.93
C LEU A 178 24.15 26.83 -16.60
N GLN A 179 25.10 27.76 -16.63
CA GLN A 179 25.57 28.45 -15.44
C GLN A 179 25.67 29.95 -15.68
N VAL A 180 24.97 30.72 -14.86
CA VAL A 180 24.96 32.18 -14.87
C VAL A 180 25.63 32.69 -13.61
N ALA A 181 26.72 33.46 -13.77
CA ALA A 181 27.37 34.12 -12.65
C ALA A 181 26.45 35.18 -12.03
N GLU A 182 26.33 35.19 -10.70
CA GLU A 182 25.50 36.17 -9.98
C GLU A 182 25.88 37.62 -10.32
N SER A 183 27.17 37.87 -10.55
CA SER A 183 27.70 39.19 -10.93
C SER A 183 27.15 39.73 -12.25
N LEU A 184 26.55 38.89 -13.11
CA LEU A 184 25.96 39.29 -14.38
C LEU A 184 24.48 39.70 -14.28
N ILE A 185 23.77 39.26 -13.23
CA ILE A 185 22.32 39.45 -13.10
C ILE A 185 21.92 40.37 -11.93
N GLY A 186 22.91 41.01 -11.30
CA GLY A 186 22.69 41.82 -10.09
C GLY A 186 22.44 40.92 -8.89
N THR A 187 23.04 41.22 -7.74
CA THR A 187 23.02 40.38 -6.53
C THR A 187 21.59 40.22 -6.00
N PRO A 188 20.87 39.11 -6.28
CA PRO A 188 19.49 38.93 -5.85
C PRO A 188 19.48 38.79 -4.32
N ALA A 189 18.46 39.30 -3.63
CA ALA A 189 18.49 39.27 -2.16
C ALA A 189 18.24 37.86 -1.58
N ASN A 190 17.26 37.14 -2.15
CA ASN A 190 16.74 35.88 -1.58
C ASN A 190 16.69 34.73 -2.60
N GLU A 191 16.13 34.97 -3.77
CA GLU A 191 15.92 33.97 -4.83
C GLU A 191 15.90 34.67 -6.19
N ILE A 192 16.06 33.89 -7.25
CA ILE A 192 15.61 34.28 -8.60
C ILE A 192 14.34 33.52 -8.93
N ARG A 193 13.37 34.19 -9.55
CA ARG A 193 12.18 33.56 -10.11
C ARG A 193 12.34 33.41 -11.61
N LEU A 194 11.82 32.32 -12.15
CA LEU A 194 11.96 32.04 -13.57
C LEU A 194 10.71 31.43 -14.19
N LEU A 195 10.54 31.79 -15.46
CA LEU A 195 9.58 31.25 -16.40
C LEU A 195 10.38 30.82 -17.62
N MET A 196 10.01 29.74 -18.28
CA MET A 196 10.76 29.32 -19.46
C MET A 196 9.88 28.72 -20.54
N ASP A 197 10.24 29.02 -21.77
CA ASP A 197 9.65 28.41 -22.95
C ASP A 197 10.72 27.63 -23.70
N ILE A 198 10.35 26.46 -24.20
CA ILE A 198 11.21 25.59 -24.98
C ILE A 198 10.77 25.69 -26.43
N ASN A 199 11.71 26.14 -27.27
CA ASN A 199 11.51 26.34 -28.71
C ASN A 199 10.27 27.21 -29.06
N ASN A 200 9.81 28.12 -28.18
CA ASN A 200 8.53 28.85 -28.30
C ASN A 200 7.27 27.98 -28.40
N THR A 201 7.34 26.70 -28.02
CA THR A 201 6.23 25.73 -28.21
C THR A 201 5.71 25.13 -26.92
N GLN A 202 6.59 24.96 -25.93
CA GLN A 202 6.23 24.43 -24.61
C GLN A 202 6.58 25.47 -23.55
N PHE A 203 5.67 25.71 -22.60
CA PHE A 203 5.86 26.66 -21.50
C PHE A 203 6.01 25.89 -20.19
N LEU A 204 6.98 26.27 -19.38
CA LEU A 204 7.19 25.81 -18.02
C LEU A 204 7.23 27.02 -17.07
N PRO A 205 6.31 27.11 -16.08
CA PRO A 205 5.16 26.23 -15.91
C PRO A 205 4.16 26.37 -17.07
N THR A 206 3.22 25.42 -17.17
CA THR A 206 2.19 25.38 -18.25
C THR A 206 1.33 26.64 -18.33
N TYR A 207 1.30 27.45 -17.27
CA TYR A 207 0.60 28.72 -17.19
C TYR A 207 1.52 29.80 -16.61
N TYR A 208 1.87 30.82 -17.38
CA TYR A 208 2.65 31.93 -16.87
C TYR A 208 1.77 32.88 -16.03
N SER A 209 2.13 33.08 -14.77
CA SER A 209 1.62 34.19 -13.95
C SER A 209 2.70 34.71 -13.02
N ASN A 210 2.52 35.91 -12.47
CA ASN A 210 3.44 36.46 -11.45
C ASN A 210 3.36 35.70 -10.11
N THR A 211 2.44 34.75 -9.99
CA THR A 211 2.25 33.89 -8.81
C THR A 211 2.58 32.42 -9.09
N ASN A 212 2.98 32.07 -10.32
CA ASN A 212 3.27 30.72 -10.80
C ASN A 212 4.60 30.76 -11.56
N GLN A 213 5.70 30.81 -10.82
CA GLN A 213 7.08 30.90 -11.32
C GLN A 213 7.95 29.93 -10.54
N TYR A 214 8.92 29.29 -11.18
CA TYR A 214 9.91 28.48 -10.44
C TYR A 214 10.87 29.40 -9.71
N SER A 215 11.44 28.94 -8.59
CA SER A 215 12.44 29.72 -7.87
C SER A 215 13.71 28.93 -7.61
N ILE A 216 14.85 29.62 -7.71
CA ILE A 216 16.13 29.12 -7.20
C ILE A 216 16.52 30.04 -6.06
N LEU A 217 16.50 29.50 -4.84
CA LEU A 217 16.97 30.23 -3.67
C LEU A 217 18.46 30.52 -3.83
N ARG A 218 18.89 31.70 -3.35
CA ARG A 218 20.29 32.10 -3.24
C ARG A 218 21.08 31.24 -2.24
N GLN A 219 20.45 30.24 -1.65
CA GLN A 219 21.06 29.21 -0.84
C GLN A 219 20.27 27.92 -1.04
N SER A 220 20.71 27.09 -1.99
CA SER A 220 20.06 25.81 -2.31
C SER A 220 20.87 24.61 -1.83
N THR A 221 21.85 24.80 -0.94
CA THR A 221 22.27 23.69 -0.08
C THR A 221 21.15 23.47 0.94
N PRO A 222 20.55 22.27 1.02
CA PRO A 222 19.78 21.91 2.21
C PRO A 222 20.70 22.11 3.40
N PRO A 223 20.30 22.80 4.47
CA PRO A 223 21.12 22.83 5.66
C PRO A 223 21.04 21.48 6.35
N GLY A 224 21.95 20.58 5.94
CA GLY A 224 22.27 19.33 6.63
C GLY A 224 23.39 19.49 7.66
N GLY A 225 23.59 20.71 8.18
CA GLY A 225 24.49 20.98 9.29
C GLY A 225 23.77 20.89 10.65
N ASN A 226 24.56 20.87 11.73
CA ASN A 226 24.01 21.09 13.08
C ASN A 226 23.41 22.50 13.16
N ILE A 227 22.36 22.68 13.96
CA ILE A 227 21.77 23.98 14.24
C ILE A 227 22.75 24.84 15.03
N THR A 228 22.99 26.05 14.55
CA THR A 228 23.84 27.08 15.14
C THR A 228 22.96 28.25 15.55
N ILE A 229 22.89 28.51 16.86
CA ILE A 229 22.08 29.61 17.41
C ILE A 229 22.80 30.95 17.15
N ASP A 230 22.48 31.62 16.05
CA ASP A 230 23.09 32.88 15.59
C ASP A 230 22.09 33.95 15.10
N GLY A 231 20.80 33.63 15.05
CA GLY A 231 19.71 34.52 14.64
C GLY A 231 19.42 34.47 13.15
N ASP A 232 20.01 33.52 12.43
CA ASP A 232 19.75 33.23 11.02
C ASP A 232 18.82 31.99 10.89
N ALA A 233 18.18 31.82 9.74
CA ALA A 233 17.30 30.68 9.48
C ALA A 233 17.89 29.73 8.42
N SER A 234 19.10 30.02 7.93
CA SER A 234 19.71 29.33 6.79
C SER A 234 20.18 27.92 7.07
N ASP A 235 20.35 27.56 8.35
CA ASP A 235 20.66 26.23 8.84
C ASP A 235 19.41 25.40 9.21
N TRP A 236 18.21 25.98 9.05
CA TRP A 236 16.93 25.32 9.26
C TRP A 236 16.35 24.80 7.95
N ALA A 237 16.00 23.50 7.93
CA ALA A 237 15.37 22.87 6.79
C ALA A 237 13.85 23.00 6.85
N GLN A 238 13.19 22.80 5.70
CA GLN A 238 11.72 22.81 5.66
C GLN A 238 11.09 21.70 6.51
N ALA A 239 11.78 20.57 6.68
CA ALA A 239 11.37 19.48 7.57
C ALA A 239 11.37 19.87 9.06
N ASP A 240 12.09 20.93 9.46
CA ASP A 240 12.08 21.41 10.84
C ASP A 240 10.90 22.35 11.13
N ARG A 241 10.11 22.71 10.11
CA ARG A 241 9.05 23.71 10.23
C ARG A 241 7.78 23.12 10.84
N LEU A 242 7.39 23.61 12.00
CA LEU A 242 6.30 23.07 12.82
C LEU A 242 4.93 23.71 12.51
N ASP A 243 4.90 24.92 11.96
CA ASP A 243 3.66 25.66 11.65
C ASP A 243 3.04 25.30 10.30
N LEU A 244 3.53 24.22 9.67
CA LEU A 244 2.95 23.63 8.47
C LEU A 244 1.80 22.68 8.84
N PRO A 245 0.95 22.31 7.87
CA PRO A 245 -0.09 21.33 8.09
C PRO A 245 0.48 20.07 8.75
N PRO A 246 -0.12 19.64 9.87
CA PRO A 246 -1.52 19.89 10.22
C PRO A 246 -1.85 21.15 11.01
N ASN A 247 -0.84 21.91 11.40
CA ASN A 247 -1.06 23.20 12.00
C ASN A 247 -1.44 24.22 10.93
N THR A 248 -2.27 25.20 11.30
CA THR A 248 -2.58 26.30 10.39
C THR A 248 -1.49 27.35 10.51
N PRO A 249 -0.71 27.62 9.45
CA PRO A 249 0.30 28.66 9.50
C PRO A 249 -0.36 29.99 9.80
N VAL A 250 0.20 30.72 10.76
CA VAL A 250 -0.27 32.07 11.08
C VAL A 250 0.42 33.02 10.12
N ALA A 251 -0.36 33.72 9.30
CA ALA A 251 0.16 34.59 8.25
C ALA A 251 1.23 35.57 8.78
N GLY A 252 2.43 35.50 8.19
CA GLY A 252 3.57 36.33 8.57
C GLY A 252 4.39 35.81 9.76
N TYR A 253 4.14 34.60 10.24
CA TYR A 253 4.97 33.92 11.24
C TYR A 253 5.44 32.56 10.72
N GLU A 254 6.58 32.10 11.23
CA GLU A 254 7.11 30.76 10.98
C GLU A 254 7.69 30.21 12.29
N LEU A 255 7.47 28.93 12.55
CA LEU A 255 8.00 28.24 13.72
C LEU A 255 8.75 26.99 13.27
N TYR A 256 9.97 26.82 13.76
CA TYR A 256 10.78 25.63 13.52
C TYR A 256 11.23 25.03 14.84
N GLY A 257 11.47 23.71 14.85
CA GLY A 257 12.01 23.02 16.01
C GLY A 257 12.70 21.71 15.64
N ARG A 258 13.87 21.47 16.27
CA ARG A 258 14.67 20.26 16.08
C ARG A 258 15.32 19.85 17.39
N TYR A 259 15.21 18.57 17.74
CA TYR A 259 16.03 18.00 18.80
C TYR A 259 17.34 17.46 18.23
N GLU A 260 18.47 17.97 18.71
CA GLU A 260 19.79 17.44 18.38
C GLU A 260 20.78 17.70 19.50
N ASN A 261 21.80 16.84 19.63
CA ASN A 261 22.89 17.01 20.60
C ASN A 261 22.40 17.17 22.07
N ASN A 262 21.26 16.57 22.42
CA ASN A 262 20.57 16.71 23.71
C ASN A 262 20.00 18.11 24.00
N ASN A 263 19.69 18.88 22.96
CA ASN A 263 19.02 20.17 23.08
C ASN A 263 17.77 20.21 22.20
N TYR A 264 16.76 20.91 22.68
CA TYR A 264 15.64 21.36 21.84
C TYR A 264 15.99 22.73 21.28
N ASN A 265 16.20 22.80 19.97
CA ASN A 265 16.40 24.05 19.26
C ASN A 265 15.05 24.50 18.72
N LEU A 266 14.77 25.80 18.79
CA LEU A 266 13.57 26.44 18.27
C LEU A 266 13.96 27.68 17.51
N LEU A 267 13.30 27.94 16.38
CA LEU A 267 13.38 29.22 15.67
C LEU A 267 11.98 29.79 15.53
N LEU A 268 11.82 31.04 15.93
CA LEU A 268 10.62 31.83 15.71
C LEU A 268 10.95 32.99 14.76
N LYS A 269 10.21 33.06 13.66
CA LYS A 269 10.32 34.14 12.68
C LYS A 269 9.00 34.88 12.55
N SER A 270 9.10 36.20 12.46
CA SER A 270 7.99 37.13 12.28
C SER A 270 8.33 38.08 11.15
N ASN A 271 7.46 38.21 10.15
CA ASN A 271 7.51 39.26 9.12
C ASN A 271 6.63 40.47 9.48
N ASN A 272 5.98 40.43 10.66
CA ASN A 272 5.00 41.40 11.13
C ASN A 272 5.55 42.30 12.26
N GLY A 273 6.87 42.42 12.38
CA GLY A 273 7.54 43.21 13.41
C GLY A 273 8.33 42.38 14.41
N THR A 274 8.87 43.06 15.42
CA THR A 274 9.83 42.51 16.39
C THR A 274 9.19 41.49 17.34
N ILE A 275 9.85 40.34 17.49
CA ILE A 275 9.60 39.38 18.57
C ILE A 275 10.35 39.90 19.81
N GLY A 276 9.64 40.16 20.89
CA GLY A 276 10.24 40.78 22.08
C GLY A 276 9.46 40.53 23.36
N ALA A 277 9.50 41.51 24.26
CA ALA A 277 8.89 41.41 25.59
C ALA A 277 7.44 40.92 25.55
N ASN A 278 7.07 40.09 26.53
CA ASN A 278 5.78 39.40 26.62
C ASN A 278 5.56 38.30 25.56
N THR A 279 6.60 37.84 24.87
CA THR A 279 6.53 36.57 24.14
C THR A 279 6.68 35.42 25.13
N THR A 280 5.83 34.40 25.01
CA THR A 280 5.90 33.17 25.80
C THR A 280 5.81 31.94 24.92
N VAL A 281 6.74 31.00 25.09
CA VAL A 281 6.67 29.64 24.55
C VAL A 281 6.34 28.70 25.70
N TRP A 282 5.12 28.17 25.72
CA TRP A 282 4.66 27.21 26.72
C TRP A 282 5.03 25.80 26.30
N ILE A 283 5.56 25.00 27.23
CA ILE A 283 6.14 23.68 26.94
C ILE A 283 5.52 22.64 27.88
N ASN A 284 4.83 21.67 27.29
CA ASN A 284 4.40 20.45 27.97
C ASN A 284 5.41 19.33 27.65
N THR A 285 5.92 18.70 28.70
CA THR A 285 7.00 17.71 28.66
C THR A 285 6.57 16.30 29.05
N ASP A 286 5.40 16.14 29.66
CA ASP A 286 4.86 14.84 30.07
C ASP A 286 3.68 14.38 29.19
N GLU A 287 3.34 15.18 28.17
CA GLU A 287 2.27 14.97 27.20
C GLU A 287 0.86 14.88 27.83
N ASN A 288 0.73 15.24 29.11
CA ASN A 288 -0.53 15.17 29.84
C ASN A 288 -1.08 16.57 30.09
N ALA A 289 -2.14 16.93 29.36
CA ALA A 289 -2.74 18.26 29.44
C ALA A 289 -3.45 18.54 30.78
N THR A 290 -3.55 17.57 31.69
CA THR A 290 -4.18 17.74 33.01
C THR A 290 -3.17 18.00 34.13
N THR A 291 -1.89 17.74 33.89
CA THR A 291 -0.78 18.04 34.81
C THR A 291 -0.16 19.40 34.44
N GLY A 292 0.72 19.94 35.29
CA GLY A 292 1.35 21.24 35.02
C GLY A 292 0.45 22.47 35.20
N HIS A 293 0.90 23.60 34.64
CA HIS A 293 0.20 24.88 34.66
C HIS A 293 -0.89 24.93 33.58
N GLN A 294 -2.08 25.40 33.96
CA GLN A 294 -3.18 25.60 33.04
C GLN A 294 -3.21 27.04 32.55
N ILE A 295 -2.92 27.25 31.27
CA ILE A 295 -3.00 28.56 30.62
C ILE A 295 -4.47 29.01 30.68
N TRP A 296 -4.71 30.20 31.25
CA TRP A 296 -6.05 30.73 31.56
C TRP A 296 -6.95 29.80 32.37
N GLY A 297 -6.38 28.78 33.03
CA GLY A 297 -7.10 27.82 33.86
C GLY A 297 -7.74 26.64 33.11
N PHE A 298 -7.50 26.43 31.81
CA PHE A 298 -8.15 25.34 31.07
C PHE A 298 -7.33 24.61 29.97
N VAL A 299 -6.14 25.09 29.59
CA VAL A 299 -5.40 24.52 28.45
C VAL A 299 -3.89 24.37 28.68
N GLY A 300 -3.28 23.42 27.99
CA GLY A 300 -1.84 23.28 27.79
C GLY A 300 -1.18 22.29 28.75
N GLY A 301 -1.55 22.34 30.03
CA GLY A 301 -0.94 21.49 31.06
C GLY A 301 0.58 21.54 31.01
N VAL A 302 1.15 22.74 31.12
CA VAL A 302 2.57 22.99 30.79
C VAL A 302 3.47 22.98 32.02
N GLU A 303 4.57 22.24 31.98
CA GLU A 303 5.56 22.22 33.07
C GLU A 303 6.51 23.42 33.01
N TYR A 304 6.80 23.90 31.80
CA TYR A 304 7.80 24.92 31.54
C TYR A 304 7.29 26.02 30.60
N ASN A 305 7.93 27.18 30.64
CA ASN A 305 7.77 28.21 29.63
C ASN A 305 9.08 28.95 29.36
N ILE A 306 9.35 29.30 28.10
CA ILE A 306 10.32 30.34 27.77
C ILE A 306 9.58 31.66 27.80
N ASN A 307 10.03 32.61 28.61
CA ASN A 307 9.44 33.95 28.69
C ASN A 307 10.48 35.01 28.37
N PHE A 308 10.08 36.00 27.56
CA PHE A 308 10.91 37.10 27.14
C PHE A 308 10.75 38.28 28.10
N ASP A 309 11.85 38.66 28.76
CA ASP A 309 11.85 39.74 29.74
C ASP A 309 11.58 41.13 29.11
N ALA A 310 11.62 42.19 29.92
CA ALA A 310 11.39 43.56 29.46
C ALA A 310 12.41 44.04 28.40
N ASN A 311 13.55 43.37 28.26
CA ASN A 311 14.57 43.64 27.25
C ASN A 311 14.48 42.68 26.05
N GLY A 312 13.49 41.77 26.02
CA GLY A 312 13.33 40.76 24.99
C GLY A 312 14.30 39.58 25.12
N ILE A 313 14.91 39.38 26.30
CA ILE A 313 15.84 38.26 26.54
C ILE A 313 15.04 37.03 26.99
N PRO A 314 15.09 35.91 26.26
CA PRO A 314 14.40 34.68 26.65
C PRO A 314 15.16 33.93 27.75
N ALA A 315 14.41 33.39 28.72
CA ALA A 315 14.91 32.45 29.73
C ALA A 315 13.85 31.37 30.02
N LEU A 316 14.28 30.25 30.60
CA LEU A 316 13.39 29.13 30.94
C LEU A 316 12.82 29.30 32.36
N TYR A 317 11.52 29.10 32.50
CA TYR A 317 10.74 29.20 33.73
C TYR A 317 9.83 27.99 33.92
N SER A 318 9.32 27.81 35.12
CA SER A 318 8.21 26.91 35.45
C SER A 318 7.05 27.67 36.10
N GLY A 319 5.87 27.07 36.05
CA GLY A 319 4.62 27.69 36.51
C GLY A 319 4.04 28.67 35.48
N SER A 320 3.46 29.78 35.95
CA SER A 320 2.93 30.84 35.08
C SER A 320 4.05 31.52 34.28
N ALA A 321 3.69 32.33 33.28
CA ALA A 321 4.63 33.07 32.43
C ALA A 321 5.65 33.85 33.27
N GLY A 322 6.95 33.52 33.12
CA GLY A 322 8.04 34.19 33.84
C GLY A 322 8.07 33.98 35.36
N GLN A 323 7.31 33.03 35.91
CA GLN A 323 7.08 32.92 37.36
C GLN A 323 8.32 32.44 38.14
N THR A 324 8.73 31.18 37.92
CA THR A 324 9.85 30.57 38.66
C THR A 324 10.99 30.27 37.70
N SER A 325 12.11 30.99 37.82
CA SER A 325 13.25 30.81 36.93
C SER A 325 13.88 29.43 37.10
N VAL A 326 14.07 28.72 35.99
CA VAL A 326 14.74 27.42 35.91
C VAL A 326 16.19 27.62 35.48
N GLY A 327 16.43 28.46 34.48
CA GLY A 327 17.79 28.78 34.01
C GLY A 327 17.81 29.66 32.77
N ALA A 328 18.99 30.19 32.46
CA ALA A 328 19.25 30.85 31.19
C ALA A 328 19.36 29.84 30.05
N ILE A 329 18.95 30.23 28.85
CA ILE A 329 19.05 29.43 27.62
C ILE A 329 19.94 30.16 26.60
N THR A 330 20.58 29.38 25.73
CA THR A 330 21.31 29.96 24.59
C THR A 330 20.27 30.51 23.61
N HIS A 331 20.48 31.73 23.13
CA HIS A 331 19.58 32.36 22.17
C HIS A 331 20.34 33.35 21.30
N ALA A 332 19.78 33.64 20.13
CA ALA A 332 20.24 34.71 19.25
C ALA A 332 19.02 35.34 18.58
N ALA A 333 19.10 36.64 18.30
CA ALA A 333 18.01 37.38 17.71
C ALA A 333 18.53 38.37 16.67
N GLN A 334 17.90 38.40 15.51
CA GLN A 334 18.21 39.32 14.44
C GLN A 334 16.95 40.06 13.98
N GLN A 335 17.10 41.36 13.74
CA GLN A 335 16.06 42.21 13.17
C GLN A 335 16.55 42.75 11.82
N ASN A 336 15.79 42.50 10.75
CA ASN A 336 16.04 43.07 9.44
C ASN A 336 14.75 43.68 8.88
N GLY A 337 14.61 45.01 8.99
CA GLY A 337 13.38 45.70 8.64
C GLY A 337 12.20 45.23 9.51
N ASN A 338 11.13 44.76 8.86
CA ASN A 338 9.96 44.19 9.55
C ASN A 338 10.12 42.71 9.92
N THR A 339 11.20 42.06 9.49
CA THR A 339 11.47 40.66 9.81
C THR A 339 12.30 40.55 11.09
N SER A 340 11.84 39.72 12.01
CA SER A 340 12.46 39.36 13.27
C SER A 340 12.67 37.85 13.30
N ILE A 341 13.88 37.40 13.60
CA ILE A 341 14.23 35.98 13.77
C ILE A 341 14.80 35.85 15.18
N VAL A 342 14.27 34.89 15.94
CA VAL A 342 14.78 34.52 17.26
C VAL A 342 15.01 33.03 17.30
N GLU A 343 16.24 32.64 17.58
CA GLU A 343 16.62 31.26 17.84
C GLU A 343 16.85 31.03 19.31
N MET A 344 16.46 29.85 19.79
CA MET A 344 16.56 29.46 21.20
C MET A 344 16.97 28.00 21.28
N GLN A 345 17.87 27.69 22.21
CA GLN A 345 18.32 26.35 22.49
C GLN A 345 18.12 26.03 23.96
N ILE A 346 17.34 24.99 24.22
CA ILE A 346 17.01 24.51 25.56
C ILE A 346 17.78 23.20 25.80
N PRO A 347 18.79 23.20 26.67
CA PRO A 347 19.42 21.97 27.12
C PRO A 347 18.41 21.05 27.80
N GLN A 348 18.34 19.79 27.37
CA GLN A 348 17.35 18.84 27.90
C GLN A 348 17.46 18.67 29.41
N ASN A 349 18.66 18.77 29.98
CA ASN A 349 18.89 18.62 31.42
C ASN A 349 18.29 19.76 32.28
N LEU A 350 17.78 20.84 31.67
CA LEU A 350 17.03 21.89 32.36
C LEU A 350 15.54 21.55 32.51
N MET A 351 15.04 20.56 31.78
CA MET A 351 13.65 20.12 31.83
C MET A 351 13.57 18.68 32.33
N ASN A 352 12.38 18.27 32.76
CA ASN A 352 12.09 16.84 32.89
C ASN A 352 12.27 16.16 31.54
N THR A 353 12.76 14.93 31.54
CA THR A 353 13.03 14.19 30.30
C THR A 353 11.73 13.72 29.68
N PRO A 354 11.33 14.25 28.52
CA PRO A 354 10.09 13.82 27.85
C PRO A 354 10.23 12.39 27.34
N ALA A 355 9.12 11.66 27.26
CA ALA A 355 9.14 10.29 26.74
C ALA A 355 9.47 10.30 25.24
N ASN A 356 8.68 11.03 24.44
CA ASN A 356 8.75 11.02 22.99
C ASN A 356 8.94 12.41 22.39
N GLU A 357 8.24 13.42 22.90
CA GLU A 357 8.19 14.76 22.31
C GLU A 357 8.01 15.87 23.36
N ILE A 358 8.14 17.13 22.94
CA ILE A 358 7.59 18.27 23.68
C ILE A 358 6.46 18.92 22.87
N ARG A 359 5.42 19.39 23.55
CA ARG A 359 4.30 20.12 22.94
C ARG A 359 4.40 21.60 23.24
N LEU A 360 4.15 22.43 22.24
CA LEU A 360 4.36 23.87 22.27
C LEU A 360 3.06 24.64 21.98
N LEU A 361 2.84 25.68 22.78
CA LEU A 361 1.89 26.77 22.52
C LEU A 361 2.64 28.09 22.64
N LEU A 362 2.44 29.03 21.72
CA LEU A 362 3.22 30.27 21.69
C LEU A 362 2.32 31.49 21.60
N ASP A 363 2.53 32.46 22.50
CA ASP A 363 1.99 33.80 22.35
C ASP A 363 3.13 34.78 22.08
N ILE A 364 3.01 35.57 21.02
CA ILE A 364 4.02 36.53 20.58
C ILE A 364 3.57 37.90 21.03
N ASN A 365 4.41 38.52 21.88
CA ASN A 365 4.16 39.82 22.50
C ASN A 365 2.77 39.92 23.17
N ASN A 366 2.18 38.81 23.61
CA ASN A 366 0.81 38.70 24.14
C ASN A 366 -0.29 39.25 23.19
N THR A 367 -0.04 39.22 21.88
CA THR A 367 -0.97 39.76 20.85
C THR A 367 -1.33 38.77 19.77
N GLN A 368 -0.42 37.85 19.45
CA GLN A 368 -0.63 36.83 18.43
C GLN A 368 -0.44 35.45 19.04
N PHE A 369 -1.37 34.53 18.79
CA PHE A 369 -1.34 33.17 19.32
C PHE A 369 -1.03 32.18 18.21
N LEU A 370 -0.13 31.24 18.51
CA LEU A 370 0.33 30.16 17.65
C LEU A 370 0.15 28.85 18.45
N PRO A 371 -0.72 27.92 18.02
CA PRO A 371 -1.71 28.08 16.94
C PRO A 371 -2.75 29.16 17.27
N THR A 372 -3.52 29.62 16.26
CA THR A 372 -4.52 30.70 16.44
C THR A 372 -5.60 30.40 17.47
N PHE A 373 -5.74 29.13 17.86
CA PHE A 373 -6.63 28.67 18.90
C PHE A 373 -5.90 27.67 19.80
N TYR A 374 -5.86 27.95 21.10
CA TYR A 374 -5.31 27.03 22.09
C TYR A 374 -6.37 26.02 22.51
N SER A 375 -6.06 24.74 22.31
CA SER A 375 -6.76 23.62 22.93
C SER A 375 -5.75 22.52 23.27
N ASN A 376 -6.15 21.56 24.10
CA ASN A 376 -5.29 20.40 24.39
C ASN A 376 -5.00 19.57 23.11
N SER A 377 -5.87 19.68 22.11
CA SER A 377 -5.76 19.05 20.79
C SER A 377 -5.09 19.91 19.70
N SER A 378 -4.67 21.14 20.00
CA SER A 378 -4.12 22.10 19.03
C SER A 378 -2.82 22.68 19.57
N HIS A 379 -1.68 22.07 19.19
CA HIS A 379 -0.32 22.39 19.66
C HIS A 379 0.71 22.03 18.59
N TYR A 380 1.93 22.60 18.69
CA TYR A 380 3.07 22.16 17.88
C TYR A 380 3.90 21.12 18.63
N THR A 381 4.66 20.31 17.91
CA THR A 381 5.42 19.21 18.51
C THR A 381 6.87 19.23 18.06
N VAL A 382 7.81 18.99 18.98
CA VAL A 382 9.22 18.71 18.64
C VAL A 382 9.58 17.33 19.16
N GLN A 383 9.89 16.41 18.23
CA GLN A 383 10.25 15.02 18.55
C GLN A 383 11.62 14.95 19.23
N ARG A 384 11.75 14.09 20.25
CA ARG A 384 12.98 13.87 21.03
C ARG A 384 13.92 12.85 20.38
N GLN A 385 13.44 11.98 19.51
CA GLN A 385 14.28 11.01 18.80
C GLN A 385 14.38 11.36 17.31
N SER A 386 15.55 11.12 16.71
CA SER A 386 15.61 10.85 15.27
C SER A 386 14.69 9.67 15.02
N LEU A 387 13.69 9.87 14.18
CA LEU A 387 12.66 8.90 13.82
C LEU A 387 13.25 7.49 13.66
N PRO A 388 12.59 6.45 14.19
CA PRO A 388 12.99 5.07 13.90
C PRO A 388 13.12 4.90 12.38
N PRO A 389 14.22 4.33 11.87
CA PRO A 389 14.34 4.10 10.43
C PRO A 389 13.19 3.21 9.95
N VAL A 390 12.64 3.50 8.77
CA VAL A 390 11.66 2.63 8.10
C VAL A 390 12.28 1.23 8.02
N THR A 391 11.67 0.26 8.72
CA THR A 391 12.30 -1.05 8.95
C THR A 391 12.11 -2.00 7.76
N ASN A 392 11.34 -1.63 6.74
CA ASN A 392 10.93 -2.57 5.68
C ASN A 392 10.57 -1.93 4.32
N SER A 393 11.33 -0.95 3.81
CA SER A 393 10.99 -0.18 2.59
C SER A 393 10.71 -1.02 1.34
N ASP A 394 11.27 -2.22 1.25
CA ASP A 394 11.24 -3.01 0.02
C ASP A 394 10.12 -4.07 0.05
N ASN A 395 9.65 -4.49 1.23
CA ASN A 395 8.59 -5.48 1.40
C ASN A 395 7.20 -4.80 1.34
N LYS A 396 6.61 -4.80 0.16
CA LYS A 396 5.32 -4.18 -0.11
C LYS A 396 4.23 -4.83 0.75
N ARG A 397 3.69 -4.09 1.74
CA ARG A 397 2.79 -4.62 2.75
C ARG A 397 1.83 -3.56 3.28
N ILE A 398 0.61 -3.97 3.63
CA ILE A 398 -0.38 -3.10 4.28
C ILE A 398 -0.78 -3.61 5.66
N GLY A 399 -1.20 -2.69 6.54
CA GLY A 399 -1.84 -3.02 7.81
C GLY A 399 -3.35 -2.75 7.72
N ILE A 400 -4.19 -3.76 7.96
CA ILE A 400 -5.65 -3.59 7.99
C ILE A 400 -6.10 -3.48 9.45
N VAL A 401 -6.65 -2.33 9.82
CA VAL A 401 -6.95 -1.98 11.22
C VAL A 401 -8.37 -2.36 11.60
N TYR A 402 -8.51 -3.18 12.63
CA TYR A 402 -9.77 -3.49 13.30
C TYR A 402 -9.95 -2.61 14.54
N SER A 403 -11.01 -1.79 14.58
CA SER A 403 -11.37 -1.01 15.77
C SER A 403 -12.40 -1.75 16.60
N GLN A 404 -11.98 -2.28 17.74
CA GLN A 404 -12.92 -2.86 18.70
C GLN A 404 -13.91 -1.81 19.22
N THR A 405 -13.46 -0.57 19.40
CA THR A 405 -14.31 0.53 19.87
C THR A 405 -15.38 0.87 18.83
N THR A 406 -15.02 0.94 17.54
CA THR A 406 -15.99 1.15 16.46
C THR A 406 -16.91 -0.06 16.28
N ALA A 407 -16.40 -1.29 16.41
CA ALA A 407 -17.20 -2.51 16.34
C ALA A 407 -18.34 -2.52 17.38
N ASN A 408 -18.07 -2.05 18.60
CA ASN A 408 -19.05 -1.95 19.69
C ASN A 408 -20.17 -0.95 19.42
N HIS A 409 -19.94 0.04 18.56
CA HIS A 409 -20.92 1.06 18.12
C HIS A 409 -21.49 0.77 16.74
N PHE A 410 -21.06 -0.31 16.09
CA PHE A 410 -21.59 -0.73 14.81
C PHE A 410 -22.94 -1.44 14.99
N TRP A 411 -23.78 -1.43 13.96
CA TRP A 411 -25.15 -1.99 14.05
C TRP A 411 -25.18 -3.52 14.25
N GLY A 412 -24.07 -4.22 14.03
CA GLY A 412 -23.92 -5.64 14.35
C GLY A 412 -22.48 -6.10 14.30
N ALA A 413 -22.04 -6.83 15.32
CA ALA A 413 -20.65 -7.32 15.43
C ALA A 413 -20.26 -8.22 14.24
N LYS A 414 -21.17 -9.10 13.80
CA LYS A 414 -20.94 -9.94 12.61
C LYS A 414 -20.79 -9.12 11.33
N ALA A 415 -21.57 -8.04 11.19
CA ALA A 415 -21.48 -7.16 10.04
C ALA A 415 -20.16 -6.37 10.02
N TYR A 416 -19.67 -5.91 11.18
CA TYR A 416 -18.35 -5.27 11.27
C TYR A 416 -17.23 -6.26 10.92
N ALA A 417 -17.32 -7.51 11.40
CA ALA A 417 -16.38 -8.58 11.01
C ALA A 417 -16.43 -8.87 9.50
N GLN A 418 -17.62 -8.85 8.87
CA GLN A 418 -17.75 -9.01 7.42
C GLN A 418 -17.15 -7.83 6.64
N LEU A 419 -17.34 -6.58 7.10
CA LEU A 419 -16.69 -5.39 6.53
C LEU A 419 -15.15 -5.54 6.58
N PHE A 420 -14.63 -5.99 7.71
CA PHE A 420 -13.21 -6.24 7.92
C PHE A 420 -12.68 -7.34 6.97
N MET A 421 -13.38 -8.47 6.85
CA MET A 421 -13.01 -9.55 5.93
C MET A 421 -13.14 -9.15 4.45
N SER A 422 -14.11 -8.31 4.09
CA SER A 422 -14.25 -7.80 2.72
C SER A 422 -13.03 -6.98 2.31
N THR A 423 -12.49 -6.19 3.23
CA THR A 423 -11.23 -5.46 3.04
C THR A 423 -10.04 -6.42 2.84
N GLN A 424 -9.96 -7.51 3.61
CA GLN A 424 -8.94 -8.55 3.43
C GLN A 424 -9.02 -9.16 2.03
N THR A 425 -10.22 -9.45 1.53
CA THR A 425 -10.38 -10.00 0.19
C THR A 425 -9.98 -8.99 -0.89
N GLN A 426 -10.31 -7.71 -0.76
CA GLN A 426 -9.85 -6.67 -1.68
C GLN A 426 -8.32 -6.50 -1.64
N ALA A 427 -7.67 -6.69 -0.49
CA ALA A 427 -6.21 -6.72 -0.39
C ALA A 427 -5.60 -7.94 -1.13
N MET A 428 -6.25 -9.11 -1.04
CA MET A 428 -5.88 -10.28 -1.85
C MET A 428 -6.07 -10.03 -3.36
N MET A 429 -7.13 -9.31 -3.75
CA MET A 429 -7.33 -8.88 -5.13
C MET A 429 -6.23 -7.90 -5.59
N ALA A 430 -5.79 -6.99 -4.72
CA ALA A 430 -4.71 -6.04 -4.98
C ALA A 430 -3.37 -6.77 -5.22
N GLY A 431 -3.19 -7.94 -4.61
CA GLY A 431 -1.96 -8.72 -4.66
C GLY A 431 -0.86 -8.15 -3.78
N VAL A 432 -1.22 -7.35 -2.78
CA VAL A 432 -0.32 -6.87 -1.72
C VAL A 432 -0.59 -7.68 -0.43
N PRO A 433 0.41 -8.39 0.13
CA PRO A 433 0.30 -9.05 1.43
C PRO A 433 -0.08 -8.07 2.55
N PHE A 434 -0.72 -8.56 3.60
CA PHE A 434 -1.22 -7.73 4.68
C PHE A 434 -1.08 -8.38 6.06
N ASP A 435 -1.04 -7.54 7.08
CA ASP A 435 -1.25 -7.94 8.47
C ASP A 435 -2.57 -7.38 8.99
N LEU A 436 -3.11 -8.05 10.01
CA LEU A 436 -4.32 -7.64 10.71
C LEU A 436 -3.91 -6.97 12.02
N LEU A 437 -4.32 -5.72 12.19
CA LEU A 437 -3.96 -4.89 13.33
C LEU A 437 -5.16 -4.67 14.25
N GLN A 438 -4.90 -4.63 15.54
CA GLN A 438 -5.82 -4.13 16.55
C GLN A 438 -5.70 -2.62 16.68
N GLU A 439 -6.75 -1.97 17.20
CA GLU A 439 -6.74 -0.56 17.56
C GLU A 439 -5.54 -0.14 18.42
N THR A 440 -5.12 -0.99 19.36
CA THR A 440 -3.98 -0.73 20.25
C THR A 440 -2.63 -0.80 19.56
N ASP A 441 -2.52 -1.46 18.40
CA ASP A 441 -1.26 -1.52 17.65
C ASP A 441 -0.86 -0.14 17.10
N LEU A 442 -1.83 0.77 16.94
CA LEU A 442 -1.60 2.15 16.54
C LEU A 442 -0.91 3.00 17.63
N LEU A 443 -0.82 2.50 18.86
CA LEU A 443 -0.07 3.14 19.93
C LEU A 443 1.45 2.96 19.77
N ASP A 444 1.88 2.07 18.88
CA ASP A 444 3.29 1.77 18.62
C ASP A 444 3.72 2.23 17.21
N LEU A 445 4.51 3.31 17.16
CA LEU A 445 5.07 3.84 15.92
C LEU A 445 5.94 2.80 15.19
N GLU A 446 6.68 1.94 15.91
CA GLU A 446 7.52 0.91 15.31
C GLU A 446 6.69 -0.15 14.58
N THR A 447 5.48 -0.41 15.07
CA THR A 447 4.55 -1.34 14.42
C THR A 447 3.97 -0.74 13.15
N ILE A 448 3.48 0.51 13.18
CA ILE A 448 2.82 1.12 12.02
C ILE A 448 3.78 1.51 10.88
N THR A 449 5.06 1.76 11.17
CA THR A 449 6.08 2.11 10.16
C THR A 449 6.61 0.92 9.36
N ARG A 450 6.06 -0.28 9.58
CA ARG A 450 6.36 -1.50 8.81
C ARG A 450 5.54 -1.66 7.54
N TYR A 451 4.58 -0.77 7.31
CA TYR A 451 3.60 -0.86 6.24
C TYR A 451 3.73 0.31 5.28
N ASP A 452 3.54 0.10 3.98
CA ASP A 452 3.43 1.19 3.01
C ASP A 452 2.11 1.94 3.14
N THR A 453 1.07 1.26 3.64
CA THR A 453 -0.29 1.79 3.75
C THR A 453 -1.02 1.17 4.92
N LEU A 454 -1.77 1.99 5.66
CA LEU A 454 -2.75 1.54 6.64
C LEU A 454 -4.16 1.65 6.05
N VAL A 455 -4.93 0.58 6.18
CA VAL A 455 -6.32 0.51 5.70
C VAL A 455 -7.27 0.45 6.87
N PHE A 456 -8.21 1.40 6.91
CA PHE A 456 -9.24 1.56 7.94
C PHE A 456 -10.61 1.29 7.32
N PRO A 457 -11.16 0.06 7.41
CA PRO A 457 -12.47 -0.25 6.86
C PRO A 457 -13.55 0.67 7.40
N TYR A 458 -13.53 0.88 8.73
CA TYR A 458 -14.28 1.93 9.42
C TYR A 458 -13.69 2.13 10.83
N PHE A 459 -13.28 3.35 11.15
CA PHE A 459 -12.56 3.68 12.40
C PHE A 459 -13.05 5.02 12.95
N SER A 460 -14.34 5.10 13.29
CA SER A 460 -14.97 6.35 13.72
C SER A 460 -14.81 6.62 15.22
N HIS A 461 -14.74 5.58 16.04
CA HIS A 461 -14.71 5.67 17.50
C HIS A 461 -13.36 5.24 18.07
N VAL A 462 -12.91 5.93 19.11
CA VAL A 462 -11.64 5.68 19.79
C VAL A 462 -11.72 6.11 21.27
N PRO A 463 -11.07 5.40 22.21
CA PRO A 463 -10.96 5.82 23.60
C PRO A 463 -10.20 7.13 23.73
N ASP A 464 -10.68 8.02 24.61
CA ASP A 464 -10.11 9.36 24.79
C ASP A 464 -8.63 9.28 25.23
N GLU A 465 -8.28 8.29 26.04
CA GLU A 465 -6.91 8.05 26.52
C GLU A 465 -5.92 7.62 25.43
N HIS A 466 -6.40 7.11 24.29
CA HIS A 466 -5.58 6.63 23.18
C HIS A 466 -5.50 7.63 22.02
N LEU A 467 -6.48 8.52 21.93
CA LEU A 467 -6.70 9.39 20.78
C LEU A 467 -5.49 10.23 20.39
N ASP A 468 -4.84 10.88 21.35
CA ASP A 468 -3.72 11.78 21.08
C ASP A 468 -2.49 11.01 20.63
N THR A 469 -2.19 9.87 21.27
CA THR A 469 -1.08 8.99 20.89
C THR A 469 -1.29 8.40 19.48
N ILE A 470 -2.49 7.90 19.19
CA ILE A 470 -2.83 7.38 17.85
C ILE A 470 -2.70 8.48 16.80
N ALA A 471 -3.26 9.67 17.06
CA ALA A 471 -3.19 10.78 16.12
C ALA A 471 -1.74 11.24 15.87
N SER A 472 -0.90 11.32 16.91
CA SER A 472 0.52 11.66 16.79
C SER A 472 1.28 10.60 15.98
N ASN A 473 1.14 9.33 16.33
CA ASN A 473 1.80 8.24 15.62
C ASN A 473 1.40 8.16 14.14
N LEU A 474 0.11 8.31 13.83
CA LEU A 474 -0.36 8.37 12.44
C LEU A 474 0.19 9.59 11.71
N SER A 475 0.28 10.75 12.36
CA SER A 475 0.89 11.95 11.79
C SER A 475 2.36 11.68 11.42
N THR A 476 3.13 11.12 12.35
CA THR A 476 4.54 10.74 12.10
C THR A 476 4.66 9.72 10.97
N ALA A 477 3.82 8.68 10.97
CA ALA A 477 3.83 7.68 9.89
C ALA A 477 3.53 8.31 8.51
N VAL A 478 2.55 9.20 8.43
CA VAL A 478 2.15 9.84 7.17
C VAL A 478 3.20 10.85 6.70
N PHE A 479 3.60 11.80 7.55
CA PHE A 479 4.43 12.94 7.15
C PHE A 479 5.92 12.64 7.12
N ASP A 480 6.39 11.78 8.03
CA ASP A 480 7.83 11.53 8.16
C ASP A 480 8.27 10.22 7.50
N HIS A 481 7.35 9.27 7.35
CA HIS A 481 7.61 7.96 6.73
C HIS A 481 6.88 7.75 5.40
N GLY A 482 6.00 8.66 4.99
CA GLY A 482 5.27 8.58 3.73
C GLY A 482 4.20 7.48 3.68
N ILE A 483 3.78 6.95 4.84
CA ILE A 483 2.78 5.88 4.91
C ILE A 483 1.42 6.39 4.43
N GLY A 484 0.82 5.71 3.46
CA GLY A 484 -0.50 6.05 2.93
C GLY A 484 -1.64 5.64 3.87
N LEU A 485 -2.78 6.34 3.78
CA LEU A 485 -4.01 5.98 4.49
C LEU A 485 -5.14 5.68 3.49
N VAL A 486 -5.78 4.51 3.62
CA VAL A 486 -7.03 4.20 2.91
C VAL A 486 -8.15 4.05 3.92
N ALA A 487 -9.18 4.90 3.86
CA ALA A 487 -10.27 4.90 4.85
C ALA A 487 -11.65 5.11 4.22
N ALA A 488 -12.71 4.78 4.95
CA ALA A 488 -14.09 5.07 4.54
C ALA A 488 -14.88 5.76 5.66
N GLY A 489 -15.74 6.71 5.26
CA GLY A 489 -16.60 7.46 6.17
C GLY A 489 -15.78 8.23 7.22
N ASN A 490 -16.25 8.20 8.46
CA ASN A 490 -15.61 8.89 9.57
C ASN A 490 -14.34 8.19 10.06
N LEU A 491 -13.28 8.99 10.33
CA LEU A 491 -12.00 8.54 10.90
C LEU A 491 -11.65 9.39 12.13
N LEU A 492 -11.60 8.76 13.32
CA LEU A 492 -11.23 9.38 14.60
C LEU A 492 -12.15 10.54 15.04
N THR A 493 -13.45 10.47 14.73
CA THR A 493 -14.41 11.57 14.93
C THR A 493 -15.23 11.47 16.20
N ASN A 494 -15.29 10.29 16.82
CA ASN A 494 -16.14 9.99 17.98
C ASN A 494 -15.34 9.41 19.15
N LYS A 495 -15.83 9.66 20.36
CA LYS A 495 -15.35 9.07 21.61
C LYS A 495 -15.88 7.65 21.77
N ALA A 496 -15.31 6.88 22.68
CA ALA A 496 -15.76 5.52 22.98
C ALA A 496 -17.20 5.42 23.52
N ASP A 497 -17.83 6.52 23.93
CA ASP A 497 -19.24 6.56 24.35
C ASP A 497 -20.21 6.94 23.21
N GLY A 498 -19.70 7.17 21.99
CA GLY A 498 -20.47 7.55 20.81
C GLY A 498 -20.61 9.06 20.61
N THR A 499 -20.25 9.89 21.59
CA THR A 499 -20.27 11.36 21.43
C THR A 499 -19.17 11.83 20.49
N SER A 500 -19.33 13.01 19.88
CA SER A 500 -18.31 13.58 19.01
C SER A 500 -17.07 14.00 19.80
N GLN A 501 -15.90 13.91 19.16
CA GLN A 501 -14.67 14.48 19.71
C GLN A 501 -14.81 15.99 19.93
N ASP A 502 -14.17 16.50 20.97
CA ASP A 502 -14.33 17.90 21.38
C ASP A 502 -13.77 18.88 20.33
N GLY A 503 -14.49 19.98 20.10
CA GLY A 503 -14.13 20.99 19.10
C GLY A 503 -14.48 20.57 17.68
N ASP A 504 -13.51 20.65 16.76
CA ASP A 504 -13.68 20.16 15.39
C ASP A 504 -13.38 18.66 15.33
N ALA A 505 -14.45 17.85 15.34
CA ALA A 505 -14.37 16.40 15.27
C ALA A 505 -13.64 15.88 14.02
N TYR A 506 -13.54 16.67 12.94
CA TYR A 506 -12.85 16.30 11.71
C TYR A 506 -11.42 16.86 11.59
N SER A 507 -10.92 17.53 12.64
CA SER A 507 -9.56 18.11 12.65
C SER A 507 -8.48 17.10 12.26
N ARG A 508 -8.58 15.85 12.74
CA ARG A 508 -7.66 14.75 12.43
C ARG A 508 -7.76 14.28 10.98
N MET A 509 -8.94 14.24 10.39
CA MET A 509 -9.11 13.92 8.96
C MET A 509 -8.54 15.03 8.06
N LYS A 510 -8.76 16.30 8.43
CA LYS A 510 -8.19 17.46 7.73
C LYS A 510 -6.67 17.43 7.76
N ASN A 511 -6.11 17.09 8.92
CA ASN A 511 -4.69 16.87 9.14
C ASN A 511 -4.16 15.73 8.26
N LEU A 512 -4.57 14.50 8.57
CA LEU A 512 -3.92 13.29 8.06
C LEU A 512 -4.20 13.06 6.58
N MET A 513 -5.46 13.28 6.16
CA MET A 513 -5.93 12.97 4.81
C MET A 513 -6.19 14.21 3.96
N GLY A 514 -6.17 15.43 4.52
CA GLY A 514 -6.51 16.62 3.75
C GLY A 514 -7.99 16.69 3.35
N LEU A 515 -8.89 16.07 4.12
CA LEU A 515 -10.32 15.97 3.80
C LEU A 515 -11.19 16.35 4.99
N THR A 516 -12.41 16.83 4.71
CA THR A 516 -13.46 16.99 5.72
C THR A 516 -14.82 16.58 5.19
N ARG A 517 -15.71 16.16 6.09
CA ARG A 517 -17.10 15.83 5.72
C ARG A 517 -17.82 17.10 5.30
N LEU A 518 -18.45 17.05 4.13
CA LEU A 518 -19.35 18.12 3.68
C LEU A 518 -20.74 17.88 4.27
N ASP A 519 -21.35 16.74 3.94
CA ASP A 519 -22.61 16.30 4.54
C ASP A 519 -22.85 14.79 4.26
N GLY A 520 -24.09 14.33 4.41
CA GLY A 520 -24.54 12.98 4.05
C GLY A 520 -26.02 12.96 3.67
N ALA A 521 -26.47 11.82 3.18
CA ALA A 521 -27.84 11.62 2.70
C ALA A 521 -28.31 10.19 2.96
N GLY A 522 -29.62 10.01 3.08
CA GLY A 522 -30.25 8.70 3.13
C GLY A 522 -31.59 8.71 3.89
N PRO A 523 -32.47 7.73 3.66
CA PRO A 523 -32.32 6.65 2.67
C PRO A 523 -32.52 7.18 1.24
N ALA A 524 -31.62 6.85 0.32
CA ALA A 524 -31.65 7.31 -1.07
C ALA A 524 -31.10 6.25 -2.03
N ASP A 525 -31.52 6.30 -3.28
CA ASP A 525 -30.88 5.53 -4.34
C ASP A 525 -29.56 6.22 -4.74
N VAL A 526 -28.48 5.44 -4.86
CA VAL A 526 -27.12 5.95 -5.07
C VAL A 526 -26.43 5.19 -6.20
N ILE A 527 -25.92 5.90 -7.20
CA ILE A 527 -25.15 5.31 -8.31
C ILE A 527 -23.70 5.78 -8.27
N VAL A 528 -22.74 4.85 -8.23
CA VAL A 528 -21.31 5.17 -8.19
C VAL A 528 -20.72 5.12 -9.59
N ARG A 529 -20.00 6.18 -9.97
CA ARG A 529 -19.40 6.33 -11.31
C ARG A 529 -17.95 6.85 -11.24
N PRO A 530 -17.01 6.30 -12.03
CA PRO A 530 -15.65 6.84 -12.12
C PRO A 530 -15.65 8.26 -12.70
N GLY A 531 -14.88 9.14 -12.08
CA GLY A 531 -14.68 10.53 -12.50
C GLY A 531 -13.32 10.74 -13.17
N ASN A 532 -12.22 10.36 -12.53
CA ASN A 532 -10.87 10.55 -13.08
C ASN A 532 -10.20 9.23 -13.46
N VAL A 533 -10.57 8.66 -14.60
CA VAL A 533 -10.00 7.41 -15.12
C VAL A 533 -8.60 7.56 -15.74
N THR A 534 -8.02 8.76 -15.72
CA THR A 534 -6.61 8.97 -16.07
C THR A 534 -5.68 8.85 -14.86
N HIS A 535 -6.24 8.93 -13.66
CA HIS A 535 -5.48 8.75 -12.43
C HIS A 535 -4.99 7.30 -12.31
N PRO A 536 -3.75 7.03 -11.88
CA PRO A 536 -3.19 5.67 -11.84
C PRO A 536 -4.04 4.67 -11.03
N ALA A 537 -4.76 5.13 -10.01
CA ALA A 537 -5.68 4.29 -9.23
C ALA A 537 -6.85 3.68 -10.04
N LEU A 538 -7.22 4.28 -11.20
CA LEU A 538 -8.33 3.83 -12.04
C LEU A 538 -7.92 3.58 -13.51
N ALA A 539 -6.73 4.02 -13.91
CA ALA A 539 -6.28 4.01 -15.29
C ALA A 539 -6.15 2.60 -15.86
N GLY A 540 -6.74 2.39 -17.04
CA GLY A 540 -6.71 1.10 -17.75
C GLY A 540 -7.69 0.05 -17.22
N GLU A 541 -8.30 0.31 -16.07
CA GLU A 541 -9.26 -0.61 -15.43
C GLU A 541 -10.70 -0.11 -15.64
N TYR A 542 -10.95 1.17 -15.36
CA TYR A 542 -12.29 1.76 -15.39
C TYR A 542 -12.52 2.66 -16.60
N GLN A 543 -13.78 2.75 -17.02
CA GLN A 543 -14.27 3.67 -18.05
C GLN A 543 -14.94 4.89 -17.41
N TYR A 544 -14.74 6.06 -18.02
CA TYR A 544 -15.32 7.31 -17.52
C TYR A 544 -16.86 7.21 -17.46
N ALA A 545 -17.43 7.56 -16.31
CA ALA A 545 -18.87 7.60 -16.05
C ALA A 545 -19.63 6.28 -16.22
N GLU A 546 -18.96 5.12 -16.27
CA GLU A 546 -19.66 3.83 -16.23
C GLU A 546 -20.37 3.63 -14.88
N ASN A 547 -21.48 2.88 -14.88
CA ASN A 547 -22.12 2.48 -13.63
C ASN A 547 -21.30 1.33 -13.02
N ILE A 548 -20.60 1.59 -11.91
CA ILE A 548 -19.89 0.53 -11.18
C ILE A 548 -20.87 -0.27 -10.34
N LEU A 549 -21.69 0.44 -9.55
CA LEU A 549 -22.67 -0.18 -8.67
C LEU A 549 -23.82 0.79 -8.38
N GLU A 550 -24.99 0.22 -8.16
CA GLU A 550 -26.22 0.93 -7.79
C GLU A 550 -26.74 0.40 -6.46
N TYR A 551 -27.05 1.30 -5.54
CA TYR A 551 -27.65 0.99 -4.24
C TYR A 551 -29.05 1.55 -4.19
N SER A 552 -29.98 0.83 -3.56
CA SER A 552 -31.32 1.34 -3.30
C SER A 552 -31.57 1.59 -1.82
N GLY A 553 -32.17 2.74 -1.49
CA GLY A 553 -32.55 3.10 -0.12
C GLY A 553 -31.40 3.13 0.90
N THR A 554 -30.19 3.48 0.47
CA THR A 554 -28.97 3.44 1.31
C THR A 554 -28.66 4.79 1.98
N TYR A 555 -27.73 4.77 2.94
CA TYR A 555 -27.16 5.95 3.57
C TYR A 555 -25.71 6.13 3.12
N THR A 556 -25.31 7.37 2.88
CA THR A 556 -23.97 7.71 2.39
C THR A 556 -23.52 9.06 2.91
N ASP A 557 -22.22 9.23 3.08
CA ASP A 557 -21.58 10.51 3.35
C ASP A 557 -20.80 10.98 2.12
N TYR A 558 -20.51 12.28 2.07
CA TYR A 558 -19.65 12.85 1.04
C TYR A 558 -18.73 13.91 1.62
N PHE A 559 -17.50 13.89 1.12
CA PHE A 559 -16.37 14.61 1.66
C PHE A 559 -15.80 15.56 0.60
N VAL A 560 -15.07 16.57 1.06
CA VAL A 560 -14.40 17.54 0.21
C VAL A 560 -12.95 17.72 0.65
N PRO A 561 -12.03 18.02 -0.29
CA PRO A 561 -10.67 18.42 0.04
C PRO A 561 -10.62 19.67 0.93
N THR A 562 -9.61 19.72 1.78
CA THR A 562 -9.30 20.86 2.65
C THR A 562 -7.83 21.21 2.56
N GLY A 563 -7.47 22.48 2.78
CA GLY A 563 -6.09 22.94 2.66
C GLY A 563 -5.64 23.03 1.19
N ASN A 564 -4.31 23.08 0.99
CA ASN A 564 -3.68 23.19 -0.32
C ASN A 564 -3.02 21.87 -0.79
N TYR A 565 -3.50 20.73 -0.29
CA TYR A 565 -2.98 19.43 -0.68
C TYR A 565 -3.39 19.05 -2.10
N ALA A 566 -2.54 18.30 -2.80
CA ALA A 566 -2.90 17.70 -4.06
C ALA A 566 -4.08 16.75 -3.83
N SER A 567 -5.16 16.91 -4.60
CA SER A 567 -6.37 16.11 -4.45
C SER A 567 -7.02 15.83 -5.81
N SER A 568 -7.66 14.67 -5.91
CA SER A 568 -8.40 14.26 -7.11
C SER A 568 -9.68 13.53 -6.73
N VAL A 569 -10.78 13.88 -7.38
CA VAL A 569 -12.03 13.11 -7.29
C VAL A 569 -11.91 11.92 -8.24
N LEU A 570 -11.72 10.73 -7.68
CA LEU A 570 -11.57 9.50 -8.45
C LEU A 570 -12.92 8.97 -8.92
N ALA A 571 -13.93 9.01 -8.07
CA ALA A 571 -15.30 8.60 -8.39
C ALA A 571 -16.33 9.50 -7.73
N THR A 572 -17.50 9.59 -8.35
CA THR A 572 -18.67 10.34 -7.88
C THR A 572 -19.83 9.41 -7.51
N GLN A 573 -20.71 9.89 -6.65
CA GLN A 573 -21.98 9.25 -6.30
C GLN A 573 -23.13 10.17 -6.72
N ASP A 574 -24.04 9.66 -7.54
CA ASP A 574 -25.28 10.32 -7.90
C ASP A 574 -26.36 9.90 -6.90
N ILE A 575 -26.81 10.84 -6.06
CA ILE A 575 -27.71 10.59 -4.94
C ILE A 575 -29.08 11.16 -5.29
N ASP A 576 -30.12 10.33 -5.32
CA ASP A 576 -31.47 10.78 -5.64
C ASP A 576 -31.94 11.88 -4.67
N GLY A 577 -32.53 12.95 -5.23
CA GLY A 577 -32.96 14.14 -4.50
C GLY A 577 -31.85 15.11 -4.04
N ILE A 578 -30.56 14.76 -4.16
CA ILE A 578 -29.43 15.61 -3.74
C ILE A 578 -28.54 15.99 -4.93
N GLY A 579 -28.30 15.08 -5.87
CA GLY A 579 -27.42 15.24 -7.02
C GLY A 579 -26.03 14.63 -6.84
N VAL A 580 -25.10 15.00 -7.71
CA VAL A 580 -23.75 14.41 -7.80
C VAL A 580 -22.83 14.93 -6.69
N GLN A 581 -22.25 14.02 -5.91
CA GLN A 581 -21.28 14.28 -4.86
C GLN A 581 -20.03 13.40 -5.01
N ASN A 582 -18.98 13.68 -4.24
CA ASN A 582 -17.75 12.87 -4.26
C ASN A 582 -17.98 11.52 -3.57
N ALA A 583 -17.60 10.41 -4.23
CA ALA A 583 -17.65 9.06 -3.66
C ALA A 583 -16.27 8.54 -3.25
N MET A 584 -15.24 8.89 -4.03
CA MET A 584 -13.87 8.43 -3.80
C MET A 584 -12.90 9.56 -4.11
N LEU A 585 -12.03 9.89 -3.16
CA LEU A 585 -11.06 10.98 -3.25
C LEU A 585 -9.66 10.43 -3.03
N ALA A 586 -8.72 10.82 -3.88
CA ALA A 586 -7.29 10.68 -3.62
C ALA A 586 -6.73 12.01 -3.12
N THR A 587 -5.84 11.94 -2.14
CA THR A 587 -5.05 13.10 -1.69
C THR A 587 -3.60 12.70 -1.47
N GLN A 588 -2.71 13.68 -1.52
CA GLN A 588 -1.32 13.51 -1.10
C GLN A 588 -0.98 14.57 -0.05
N THR A 589 -0.84 14.11 1.19
CA THR A 589 -0.39 14.92 2.33
C THR A 589 1.11 14.66 2.52
N GLY A 590 1.49 13.81 3.47
CA GLY A 590 2.80 13.15 3.51
C GLY A 590 2.79 11.79 2.80
N GLY A 591 1.70 11.03 2.96
CA GLY A 591 1.44 9.76 2.28
C GLY A 591 0.43 9.90 1.13
N ARG A 592 0.29 8.83 0.35
CA ARG A 592 -0.74 8.70 -0.71
C ARG A 592 -2.03 8.16 -0.11
N ASN A 593 -3.03 9.00 0.04
CA ASN A 593 -4.27 8.65 0.74
C ASN A 593 -5.45 8.48 -0.20
N ILE A 594 -6.33 7.53 0.09
CA ILE A 594 -7.63 7.40 -0.55
C ILE A 594 -8.74 7.36 0.50
N HIS A 595 -9.83 8.07 0.23
CA HIS A 595 -11.01 8.10 1.08
C HIS A 595 -12.26 7.75 0.29
N PHE A 596 -13.11 6.90 0.87
CA PHE A 596 -14.43 6.55 0.37
C PHE A 596 -15.52 7.24 1.19
N GLY A 597 -16.53 7.80 0.52
CA GLY A 597 -17.66 8.45 1.16
C GLY A 597 -18.41 7.51 2.10
N SER A 598 -18.55 6.24 1.74
CA SER A 598 -19.17 5.22 2.60
C SER A 598 -18.44 3.89 2.60
N ILE A 599 -18.68 3.09 3.64
CA ILE A 599 -18.14 1.74 3.80
C ILE A 599 -18.64 0.79 2.69
N LEU A 600 -19.84 1.01 2.15
CA LEU A 600 -20.40 0.24 1.04
C LEU A 600 -19.63 0.52 -0.25
N GLN A 601 -19.31 1.79 -0.52
CA GLN A 601 -18.51 2.17 -1.69
C GLN A 601 -17.12 1.56 -1.63
N MET A 602 -16.51 1.49 -0.45
CA MET A 602 -15.21 0.84 -0.26
C MET A 602 -15.25 -0.66 -0.58
N THR A 603 -16.30 -1.38 -0.17
CA THR A 603 -16.27 -2.86 -0.16
C THR A 603 -17.05 -3.53 -1.29
N ASP A 604 -18.14 -2.95 -1.77
CA ASP A 604 -19.02 -3.59 -2.76
C ASP A 604 -18.60 -3.33 -4.22
N SER A 605 -17.88 -2.22 -4.48
CA SER A 605 -17.71 -1.67 -5.84
C SER A 605 -16.44 -2.12 -6.60
N ASN A 606 -15.68 -3.07 -6.04
CA ASN A 606 -14.34 -3.45 -6.53
C ASN A 606 -13.34 -2.28 -6.69
N LEU A 607 -13.58 -1.12 -6.07
CA LEU A 607 -12.65 0.02 -6.11
C LEU A 607 -11.48 -0.09 -5.11
N LEU A 608 -11.65 -0.80 -4.00
CA LEU A 608 -10.64 -0.80 -2.93
C LEU A 608 -9.33 -1.48 -3.35
N TRP A 609 -9.36 -2.58 -4.11
CA TRP A 609 -8.11 -3.23 -4.51
C TRP A 609 -7.21 -2.31 -5.33
N SER A 610 -7.78 -1.47 -6.20
CA SER A 610 -7.02 -0.54 -7.04
C SER A 610 -6.54 0.67 -6.23
N ALA A 611 -7.35 1.09 -5.24
CA ALA A 611 -6.96 2.08 -4.26
C ALA A 611 -5.73 1.66 -3.45
N ILE A 612 -5.72 0.43 -2.94
CA ILE A 612 -4.60 -0.16 -2.20
C ILE A 612 -3.34 -0.13 -3.07
N ARG A 613 -3.43 -0.58 -4.33
CA ARG A 613 -2.27 -0.61 -5.22
C ARG A 613 -1.68 0.76 -5.45
N TRP A 614 -2.50 1.79 -5.69
CA TRP A 614 -1.99 3.15 -5.88
C TRP A 614 -1.39 3.72 -4.59
N SER A 615 -2.02 3.50 -3.44
CA SER A 615 -1.48 3.97 -2.16
C SER A 615 -0.09 3.36 -1.89
N VAL A 616 0.10 2.07 -2.18
CA VAL A 616 1.37 1.34 -2.01
C VAL A 616 2.42 1.72 -3.07
N TYR A 617 2.08 1.68 -4.36
CA TYR A 617 3.06 1.80 -5.44
C TYR A 617 3.19 3.22 -6.03
N GLY A 618 2.16 4.07 -5.90
CA GLY A 618 2.13 5.36 -6.58
C GLY A 618 2.28 5.20 -8.09
N ASP A 619 3.39 5.68 -8.62
CA ASP A 619 3.75 5.63 -10.04
C ASP A 619 4.69 4.45 -10.39
N GLU A 620 5.13 3.66 -9.40
CA GLU A 620 5.89 2.42 -9.63
C GLU A 620 5.03 1.36 -10.32
N ILE A 621 5.66 0.37 -10.95
CA ILE A 621 4.95 -0.75 -11.57
C ILE A 621 4.27 -1.57 -10.46
N PRO A 622 2.93 -1.66 -10.42
CA PRO A 622 2.27 -2.32 -9.31
C PRO A 622 2.33 -3.83 -9.47
N VAL A 623 3.27 -4.48 -8.79
CA VAL A 623 3.42 -5.94 -8.78
C VAL A 623 2.33 -6.56 -7.88
N SER A 624 1.74 -7.67 -8.33
CA SER A 624 0.70 -8.38 -7.56
C SER A 624 1.10 -9.83 -7.31
N LEU A 625 1.13 -10.26 -6.05
CA LEU A 625 1.12 -11.68 -5.70
C LEU A 625 -0.29 -12.24 -5.88
N ARG A 626 -0.44 -13.32 -6.63
CA ARG A 626 -1.73 -13.94 -6.94
C ARG A 626 -1.85 -15.29 -6.27
N MET A 627 -3.00 -15.55 -5.66
CA MET A 627 -3.33 -16.85 -5.07
C MET A 627 -3.63 -17.92 -6.13
N SER A 628 -3.73 -17.52 -7.40
CA SER A 628 -3.93 -18.39 -8.54
C SER A 628 -3.23 -17.85 -9.79
N ARG A 629 -2.93 -18.74 -10.74
CA ARG A 629 -2.49 -18.40 -12.10
C ARG A 629 -3.67 -18.01 -13.01
N ASN A 630 -4.89 -18.34 -12.61
CA ASN A 630 -6.12 -18.09 -13.35
C ASN A 630 -6.68 -16.69 -13.07
N LYS A 631 -7.71 -16.28 -13.83
CA LYS A 631 -8.30 -14.94 -13.69
C LYS A 631 -9.06 -14.72 -12.38
N ALA A 632 -9.57 -15.79 -11.79
CA ALA A 632 -10.37 -15.77 -10.57
C ALA A 632 -10.36 -17.15 -9.91
N LEU A 633 -10.74 -17.19 -8.64
CA LEU A 633 -11.00 -18.40 -7.87
C LEU A 633 -12.51 -18.60 -7.75
N PHE A 634 -12.98 -19.82 -7.97
CA PHE A 634 -14.38 -20.19 -7.80
C PHE A 634 -14.49 -21.33 -6.80
N VAL A 635 -15.12 -21.06 -5.66
CA VAL A 635 -15.34 -22.00 -4.57
C VAL A 635 -16.79 -22.40 -4.56
N SER A 636 -17.04 -23.69 -4.75
CA SER A 636 -18.38 -24.27 -4.65
C SER A 636 -18.57 -24.88 -3.27
N ARG A 637 -19.56 -24.40 -2.52
CA ARG A 637 -20.07 -25.02 -1.31
C ARG A 637 -21.33 -25.80 -1.65
N ASN A 638 -21.37 -27.08 -1.31
CA ASN A 638 -22.54 -27.91 -1.42
C ASN A 638 -22.98 -28.39 -0.02
N ASP A 639 -24.18 -27.98 0.37
CA ASP A 639 -24.83 -28.40 1.61
C ASP A 639 -25.54 -29.73 1.33
N MET A 640 -25.02 -30.83 1.91
CA MET A 640 -25.54 -32.18 1.66
C MET A 640 -26.67 -32.52 2.62
N ASP A 641 -27.81 -31.85 2.45
CA ASP A 641 -28.97 -32.04 3.32
C ASP A 641 -29.50 -33.48 3.27
N GLN A 642 -29.35 -34.15 2.13
CA GLN A 642 -29.85 -35.51 1.93
C GLN A 642 -28.90 -36.56 2.50
N SER A 643 -27.66 -36.20 2.88
CA SER A 643 -26.66 -37.17 3.37
C SER A 643 -27.06 -37.86 4.68
N MET A 644 -27.92 -37.22 5.48
CA MET A 644 -28.42 -37.81 6.72
C MET A 644 -29.67 -38.68 6.54
N PHE A 645 -30.25 -38.77 5.34
CA PHE A 645 -31.44 -39.61 5.10
C PHE A 645 -31.04 -40.86 4.30
N PHE A 646 -31.14 -42.03 4.92
CA PHE A 646 -30.54 -43.24 4.34
C PHE A 646 -31.13 -43.63 2.97
N ASP A 647 -32.42 -43.37 2.75
CA ASP A 647 -33.13 -43.66 1.50
C ASP A 647 -32.75 -42.65 0.39
N ASP A 648 -32.44 -41.40 0.76
CA ASP A 648 -32.21 -40.32 -0.20
C ASP A 648 -30.79 -40.35 -0.79
N VAL A 649 -29.83 -40.95 -0.10
CA VAL A 649 -28.46 -41.16 -0.63
C VAL A 649 -28.50 -41.85 -2.00
N GLN A 650 -29.37 -42.85 -2.21
CA GLN A 650 -29.50 -43.51 -3.50
C GLN A 650 -30.18 -42.65 -4.57
N LEU A 651 -31.09 -41.77 -4.15
CA LEU A 651 -31.87 -40.92 -5.05
C LEU A 651 -31.12 -39.66 -5.48
N VAL A 652 -30.21 -39.16 -4.63
CA VAL A 652 -29.53 -37.87 -4.80
C VAL A 652 -28.05 -38.04 -5.02
N GLU A 653 -27.34 -38.65 -4.07
CA GLU A 653 -25.87 -38.66 -4.09
C GLU A 653 -25.27 -39.55 -5.19
N PHE A 654 -25.87 -40.72 -5.43
CA PHE A 654 -25.40 -41.59 -6.52
C PHE A 654 -25.55 -40.94 -7.90
N PRO A 655 -26.70 -40.34 -8.26
CA PRO A 655 -26.83 -39.54 -9.47
C PRO A 655 -25.88 -38.34 -9.51
N LEU A 656 -25.67 -37.65 -8.38
CA LEU A 656 -24.80 -36.48 -8.30
C LEU A 656 -23.36 -36.81 -8.68
N LEU A 657 -22.80 -37.93 -8.21
CA LEU A 657 -21.46 -38.38 -8.62
C LEU A 657 -21.26 -38.37 -10.15
N ASN A 658 -22.28 -38.77 -10.92
CA ASN A 658 -22.19 -38.79 -12.39
C ASN A 658 -22.13 -37.38 -12.98
N LEU A 659 -22.91 -36.43 -12.43
CA LEU A 659 -22.84 -35.03 -12.83
C LEU A 659 -21.49 -34.42 -12.46
N LEU A 660 -20.96 -34.73 -11.27
CA LEU A 660 -19.64 -34.24 -10.84
C LEU A 660 -18.53 -34.76 -11.75
N ALA A 661 -18.58 -36.04 -12.13
CA ALA A 661 -17.62 -36.61 -13.08
C ALA A 661 -17.72 -35.92 -14.45
N GLN A 662 -18.94 -35.61 -14.91
CA GLN A 662 -19.16 -34.86 -16.15
C GLN A 662 -18.59 -33.44 -16.05
N TRP A 663 -18.95 -32.67 -15.01
CA TRP A 663 -18.46 -31.29 -14.83
C TRP A 663 -16.95 -31.22 -14.62
N LYS A 664 -16.35 -32.22 -13.96
CA LYS A 664 -14.89 -32.37 -13.87
C LYS A 664 -14.27 -32.56 -15.26
N ASN A 665 -14.85 -33.41 -16.10
CA ASN A 665 -14.32 -33.65 -17.44
C ASN A 665 -14.49 -32.43 -18.36
N ASP A 666 -15.65 -31.77 -18.30
CA ASP A 666 -16.01 -30.70 -19.22
C ASP A 666 -15.37 -29.36 -18.82
N TYR A 667 -15.22 -29.10 -17.51
CA TYR A 667 -14.85 -27.79 -16.97
C TYR A 667 -13.74 -27.83 -15.91
N ASN A 668 -13.25 -29.02 -15.54
CA ASN A 668 -12.34 -29.22 -14.40
C ASN A 668 -12.92 -28.76 -13.04
N PHE A 669 -14.26 -28.79 -12.94
CA PHE A 669 -15.02 -28.42 -11.74
C PHE A 669 -14.70 -29.35 -10.57
N VAL A 670 -14.59 -28.75 -9.38
CA VAL A 670 -14.52 -29.39 -8.07
C VAL A 670 -15.24 -28.49 -7.06
N GLY A 671 -15.67 -29.07 -5.94
CA GLY A 671 -16.29 -28.33 -4.83
C GLY A 671 -16.09 -28.99 -3.47
N SER A 672 -16.66 -28.38 -2.44
CA SER A 672 -16.70 -28.89 -1.07
C SER A 672 -18.11 -29.34 -0.70
N TYR A 673 -18.24 -30.58 -0.22
CA TYR A 673 -19.51 -31.21 0.07
C TYR A 673 -19.58 -31.51 1.57
N TYR A 674 -20.52 -30.88 2.26
CA TYR A 674 -20.60 -30.90 3.72
C TYR A 674 -21.70 -31.86 4.17
N ILE A 675 -21.32 -32.91 4.91
CA ILE A 675 -22.19 -34.03 5.28
C ILE A 675 -22.91 -33.75 6.61
N ASN A 676 -24.22 -33.94 6.62
CA ASN A 676 -25.00 -34.19 7.83
C ASN A 676 -24.93 -35.67 8.22
N VAL A 677 -24.73 -35.98 9.51
CA VAL A 677 -24.58 -37.38 9.98
C VAL A 677 -25.91 -38.04 10.31
N GLY A 678 -26.83 -37.34 10.96
CA GLY A 678 -28.10 -37.84 11.48
C GLY A 678 -27.94 -38.73 12.73
N ASN A 679 -28.86 -38.61 13.68
CA ASN A 679 -28.84 -39.36 14.94
C ASN A 679 -30.14 -40.14 15.25
N ASN A 680 -31.08 -40.20 14.31
CA ASN A 680 -32.42 -40.73 14.53
C ASN A 680 -32.75 -41.88 13.57
N GLN A 681 -32.18 -43.05 13.88
CA GLN A 681 -32.36 -44.29 13.09
C GLN A 681 -33.83 -44.71 12.95
N ALA A 682 -34.67 -44.41 13.93
CA ALA A 682 -36.09 -44.79 13.90
C ALA A 682 -36.88 -44.00 12.85
N ALA A 683 -36.44 -42.78 12.51
CA ALA A 683 -37.02 -41.96 11.45
C ALA A 683 -36.30 -42.09 10.11
N GLY A 684 -35.25 -42.91 10.02
CA GLY A 684 -34.41 -42.99 8.81
C GLY A 684 -33.38 -41.88 8.66
N GLU A 685 -33.21 -41.03 9.68
CA GLU A 685 -32.30 -39.89 9.73
C GLU A 685 -30.93 -40.31 10.30
N TYR A 686 -30.18 -41.07 9.51
CA TYR A 686 -28.77 -41.42 9.76
C TYR A 686 -28.00 -41.72 8.47
N THR A 687 -26.70 -41.43 8.47
CA THR A 687 -25.78 -41.82 7.38
C THR A 687 -25.48 -43.32 7.45
N GLN A 688 -25.76 -44.05 6.38
CA GLN A 688 -25.33 -45.44 6.23
C GLN A 688 -23.88 -45.51 5.72
N TRP A 689 -22.90 -45.49 6.63
CA TRP A 689 -21.47 -45.46 6.29
C TRP A 689 -20.96 -46.55 5.33
N PRO A 690 -21.39 -47.84 5.42
CA PRO A 690 -20.96 -48.85 4.45
C PRO A 690 -21.36 -48.56 2.99
N VAL A 691 -22.37 -47.71 2.77
CA VAL A 691 -22.80 -47.26 1.43
C VAL A 691 -22.19 -45.89 1.10
N SER A 692 -22.26 -44.96 2.05
CA SER A 692 -21.90 -43.56 1.84
C SER A 692 -20.39 -43.35 1.79
N ALA A 693 -19.59 -44.05 2.60
CA ALA A 693 -18.15 -43.86 2.60
C ALA A 693 -17.48 -44.25 1.27
N PRO A 694 -17.78 -45.41 0.64
CA PRO A 694 -17.26 -45.71 -0.70
C PRO A 694 -17.73 -44.73 -1.79
N LEU A 695 -18.91 -44.13 -1.65
CA LEU A 695 -19.43 -43.11 -2.55
C LEU A 695 -18.62 -41.80 -2.42
N TYR A 696 -18.48 -41.28 -1.20
CA TYR A 696 -17.75 -40.04 -0.96
C TYR A 696 -16.23 -40.18 -1.21
N GLN A 697 -15.66 -41.38 -1.11
CA GLN A 697 -14.30 -41.65 -1.60
C GLN A 697 -14.16 -41.42 -3.11
N GLN A 698 -15.21 -41.66 -3.89
CA GLN A 698 -15.21 -41.34 -5.33
C GLN A 698 -15.34 -39.83 -5.57
N TYR A 699 -16.07 -39.10 -4.71
CA TYR A 699 -16.09 -37.62 -4.77
C TYR A 699 -14.67 -37.08 -4.56
N ILE A 700 -13.96 -37.57 -3.55
CA ILE A 700 -12.57 -37.22 -3.27
C ILE A 700 -11.64 -37.60 -4.43
N ALA A 701 -11.85 -38.77 -5.06
CA ALA A 701 -11.07 -39.20 -6.22
C ALA A 701 -11.24 -38.29 -7.45
N LEU A 702 -12.36 -37.57 -7.57
CA LEU A 702 -12.55 -36.52 -8.59
C LEU A 702 -11.87 -35.19 -8.22
N GLY A 703 -11.35 -35.07 -6.98
CA GLY A 703 -10.69 -33.88 -6.44
C GLY A 703 -11.60 -32.99 -5.60
N ASN A 704 -12.79 -33.47 -5.22
CA ASN A 704 -13.69 -32.73 -4.32
C ASN A 704 -13.25 -32.88 -2.86
N GLU A 705 -13.75 -31.98 -2.02
CA GLU A 705 -13.57 -32.02 -0.57
C GLU A 705 -14.82 -32.56 0.14
N ILE A 706 -14.61 -33.24 1.28
CA ILE A 706 -15.66 -33.62 2.22
C ILE A 706 -15.48 -32.84 3.53
N GLY A 707 -16.55 -32.19 3.98
CA GLY A 707 -16.65 -31.48 5.27
C GLY A 707 -17.84 -31.94 6.10
N THR A 708 -18.07 -31.29 7.25
CA THR A 708 -19.27 -31.50 8.08
C THR A 708 -20.28 -30.38 7.88
N HIS A 709 -21.57 -30.73 7.78
CA HIS A 709 -22.68 -29.77 7.80
C HIS A 709 -23.45 -29.80 9.12
N SER A 710 -22.79 -30.23 10.20
CA SER A 710 -23.34 -30.56 11.54
C SER A 710 -23.71 -32.04 11.72
N TYR A 711 -24.24 -32.39 12.89
CA TYR A 711 -24.68 -33.74 13.21
C TYR A 711 -26.15 -33.91 12.82
N THR A 712 -27.01 -32.98 13.21
CA THR A 712 -28.48 -33.11 13.11
C THR A 712 -29.15 -32.06 12.23
N HIS A 713 -28.39 -31.18 11.59
CA HIS A 713 -28.90 -30.08 10.77
C HIS A 713 -29.85 -29.15 11.56
N PRO A 714 -29.37 -28.48 12.63
CA PRO A 714 -30.19 -27.53 13.39
C PRO A 714 -30.63 -26.35 12.53
N HIS A 715 -31.91 -25.98 12.62
CA HIS A 715 -32.47 -24.85 11.88
C HIS A 715 -31.94 -23.48 12.30
N ASP A 716 -31.43 -23.35 13.54
CA ASP A 716 -30.81 -22.13 14.06
C ASP A 716 -29.72 -22.50 15.07
N THR A 717 -28.46 -22.26 14.70
CA THR A 717 -27.32 -22.52 15.58
C THR A 717 -27.18 -21.49 16.71
N ASN A 718 -27.80 -20.31 16.58
CA ASN A 718 -27.66 -19.22 17.55
C ASN A 718 -28.33 -19.52 18.91
N ILE A 719 -29.30 -20.44 18.92
CA ILE A 719 -30.01 -20.85 20.14
C ILE A 719 -29.33 -22.01 20.89
N LEU A 720 -28.26 -22.57 20.31
CA LEU A 720 -27.56 -23.72 20.88
C LEU A 720 -26.57 -23.28 21.96
N THR A 721 -26.45 -24.10 23.00
CA THR A 721 -25.38 -23.96 24.00
C THR A 721 -24.03 -24.40 23.44
N PRO A 722 -22.88 -23.98 24.03
CA PRO A 722 -21.56 -24.46 23.64
C PRO A 722 -21.45 -26.00 23.56
N ALA A 723 -22.06 -26.73 24.51
CA ALA A 723 -22.05 -28.19 24.51
C ALA A 723 -22.85 -28.79 23.33
N GLN A 724 -23.95 -28.14 22.94
CA GLN A 724 -24.71 -28.54 21.76
C GLN A 724 -23.96 -28.21 20.48
N ILE A 725 -23.29 -27.05 20.38
CA ILE A 725 -22.43 -26.72 19.25
C ILE A 725 -21.28 -27.72 19.11
N ALA A 726 -20.64 -28.11 20.20
CA ALA A 726 -19.61 -29.14 20.19
C ALA A 726 -20.15 -30.49 19.70
N TYR A 727 -21.36 -30.91 20.13
CA TYR A 727 -22.01 -32.10 19.59
C TYR A 727 -22.28 -31.98 18.09
N GLU A 728 -22.81 -30.84 17.65
CA GLU A 728 -23.15 -30.63 16.24
C GLU A 728 -21.90 -30.64 15.34
N PHE A 729 -20.81 -29.99 15.73
CA PHE A 729 -19.66 -29.81 14.84
C PHE A 729 -18.46 -30.66 15.20
N ALA A 730 -18.08 -30.78 16.48
CA ALA A 730 -16.91 -31.55 16.88
C ALA A 730 -17.15 -33.07 16.78
N ASP A 731 -18.31 -33.55 17.24
CA ASP A 731 -18.64 -34.98 17.17
C ASP A 731 -18.96 -35.39 15.73
N SER A 732 -19.68 -34.56 14.96
CA SER A 732 -19.95 -34.83 13.53
C SER A 732 -18.64 -34.93 12.74
N ARG A 733 -17.73 -33.96 12.92
CA ARG A 733 -16.37 -34.00 12.35
C ARG A 733 -15.67 -35.30 12.69
N SER A 734 -15.67 -35.69 13.97
CA SER A 734 -14.99 -36.90 14.45
C SER A 734 -15.57 -38.16 13.82
N VAL A 735 -16.89 -38.24 13.62
CA VAL A 735 -17.52 -39.38 12.94
C VAL A 735 -17.07 -39.44 11.48
N ILE A 736 -17.15 -38.34 10.75
CA ILE A 736 -16.78 -38.29 9.33
C ILE A 736 -15.29 -38.63 9.14
N GLU A 737 -14.40 -38.01 9.92
CA GLU A 737 -12.95 -38.26 9.88
C GLU A 737 -12.62 -39.74 10.09
N ASN A 738 -13.23 -40.38 11.09
CA ASN A 738 -13.01 -41.79 11.39
C ASN A 738 -13.53 -42.72 10.29
N GLN A 739 -14.69 -42.42 9.71
CA GLN A 739 -15.32 -43.27 8.69
C GLN A 739 -14.65 -43.11 7.32
N MET A 740 -14.10 -41.93 7.03
CA MET A 740 -13.50 -41.59 5.75
C MET A 740 -11.97 -41.67 5.74
N GLY A 741 -11.33 -41.77 6.91
CA GLY A 741 -9.87 -41.70 7.03
C GLY A 741 -9.31 -40.31 6.73
N LEU A 742 -10.06 -39.26 7.10
CA LEU A 742 -9.70 -37.85 6.93
C LEU A 742 -9.22 -37.25 8.25
N SER A 743 -8.72 -36.01 8.20
CA SER A 743 -8.37 -35.25 9.39
C SER A 743 -8.52 -33.75 9.16
N ASN A 744 -8.87 -33.04 10.22
CA ASN A 744 -9.11 -31.59 10.23
C ASN A 744 -9.99 -31.14 9.04
N ILE A 745 -11.18 -31.72 8.91
CA ILE A 745 -12.11 -31.27 7.86
C ILE A 745 -12.76 -29.92 8.22
N GLY A 746 -13.18 -29.17 7.19
CA GLY A 746 -13.94 -27.93 7.35
C GLY A 746 -15.42 -28.16 7.64
N ALA A 747 -16.15 -27.06 7.84
CA ALA A 747 -17.60 -27.13 8.07
C ALA A 747 -18.40 -26.03 7.39
N ALA A 748 -19.67 -26.34 7.11
CA ALA A 748 -20.70 -25.42 6.67
C ALA A 748 -21.77 -25.27 7.74
N VAL A 749 -22.19 -24.04 8.04
CA VAL A 749 -23.27 -23.77 9.01
C VAL A 749 -24.64 -24.04 8.36
N PRO A 750 -25.47 -24.93 8.93
CA PRO A 750 -26.84 -25.18 8.45
C PRO A 750 -27.83 -24.14 8.95
N GLY A 751 -28.96 -24.01 8.24
CA GLY A 751 -30.10 -23.23 8.68
C GLY A 751 -29.88 -21.72 8.69
N ALA A 752 -30.36 -21.05 9.74
CA ALA A 752 -30.32 -19.59 9.86
C ALA A 752 -28.87 -19.06 9.97
N PRO A 753 -28.55 -17.89 9.37
CA PRO A 753 -27.24 -17.26 9.51
C PRO A 753 -26.83 -17.07 10.97
N GLU A 754 -25.58 -17.39 11.27
CA GLU A 754 -25.03 -17.33 12.61
C GLU A 754 -24.47 -15.96 12.98
N ASN A 755 -24.59 -15.57 14.25
CA ASN A 755 -23.96 -14.37 14.79
C ASN A 755 -22.45 -14.59 15.03
N LEU A 756 -21.72 -13.52 15.36
CA LEU A 756 -20.27 -13.59 15.53
C LEU A 756 -19.85 -14.55 16.67
N GLN A 757 -20.55 -14.52 17.81
CA GLN A 757 -20.26 -15.40 18.94
C GLN A 757 -20.43 -16.88 18.54
N THR A 758 -21.53 -17.21 17.86
CA THR A 758 -21.78 -18.56 17.36
C THR A 758 -20.75 -18.97 16.31
N SER A 759 -20.30 -18.04 15.46
CA SER A 759 -19.21 -18.30 14.49
C SER A 759 -17.92 -18.73 15.19
N HIS A 760 -17.51 -17.99 16.23
CA HIS A 760 -16.31 -18.30 17.02
C HIS A 760 -16.45 -19.62 17.79
N GLU A 761 -17.64 -19.91 18.32
CA GLU A 761 -17.91 -21.16 19.03
C GLU A 761 -17.86 -22.38 18.08
N ILE A 762 -18.31 -22.25 16.84
CA ILE A 762 -18.25 -23.34 15.84
C ILE A 762 -16.82 -23.52 15.31
N ILE A 763 -16.16 -22.43 14.87
CA ILE A 763 -14.90 -22.50 14.11
C ILE A 763 -13.75 -23.12 14.92
N GLN A 764 -13.77 -23.04 16.26
CA GLN A 764 -12.76 -23.70 17.09
C GLN A 764 -12.75 -25.23 16.90
N HIS A 765 -13.87 -25.83 16.50
CA HIS A 765 -14.03 -27.28 16.35
C HIS A 765 -13.67 -27.82 14.97
N VAL A 766 -13.44 -26.97 13.96
CA VAL A 766 -13.29 -27.37 12.54
C VAL A 766 -12.06 -26.69 11.92
N ASN A 767 -11.60 -27.08 10.73
CA ASN A 767 -10.37 -26.49 10.17
C ASN A 767 -10.56 -25.06 9.63
N TYR A 768 -11.70 -24.84 8.98
CA TYR A 768 -12.22 -23.55 8.54
C TYR A 768 -13.75 -23.63 8.60
N LEU A 769 -14.42 -22.48 8.54
CA LEU A 769 -15.88 -22.41 8.59
C LEU A 769 -16.42 -21.63 7.40
N THR A 770 -17.44 -22.17 6.72
CA THR A 770 -18.30 -21.38 5.85
C THR A 770 -19.66 -21.18 6.51
N GLY A 771 -20.07 -19.93 6.67
CA GLY A 771 -21.33 -19.58 7.34
C GLY A 771 -22.34 -18.92 6.39
N GLY A 772 -23.15 -18.00 6.91
CA GLY A 772 -24.22 -17.36 6.14
C GLY A 772 -23.76 -16.48 4.96
N TYR A 773 -24.67 -16.29 3.99
CA TYR A 773 -24.50 -15.36 2.86
C TYR A 773 -24.18 -13.93 3.32
N SER A 774 -23.30 -13.23 2.60
CA SER A 774 -22.91 -11.85 2.94
C SER A 774 -23.01 -10.85 1.78
N GLY A 775 -23.77 -11.12 0.71
CA GLY A 775 -23.89 -10.11 -0.36
C GLY A 775 -24.71 -8.87 0.06
N THR A 776 -24.78 -7.89 -0.84
CA THR A 776 -25.44 -6.59 -0.61
C THR A 776 -26.86 -6.78 -0.06
N GLY A 777 -27.16 -6.09 1.05
CA GLY A 777 -28.45 -6.19 1.77
C GLY A 777 -28.50 -7.25 2.87
N ALA A 778 -27.59 -8.23 2.89
CA ALA A 778 -27.46 -9.23 3.96
C ALA A 778 -26.18 -9.06 4.80
N GLY A 779 -25.17 -8.39 4.26
CA GLY A 779 -23.88 -8.15 4.89
C GLY A 779 -22.96 -7.35 3.96
N PHE A 780 -21.65 -7.61 4.06
CA PHE A 780 -20.67 -7.07 3.12
C PHE A 780 -20.18 -8.19 2.17
N PRO A 781 -20.28 -8.02 0.84
CA PRO A 781 -19.82 -9.00 -0.12
C PRO A 781 -18.31 -9.23 0.04
N ASN A 782 -17.81 -10.35 -0.46
CA ASN A 782 -16.40 -10.73 -0.37
C ASN A 782 -15.88 -10.92 1.06
N ALA A 783 -16.74 -11.21 2.04
CA ALA A 783 -16.33 -11.42 3.43
C ALA A 783 -15.68 -12.81 3.65
N MET A 784 -14.43 -12.94 3.18
CA MET A 784 -13.60 -14.13 3.33
C MET A 784 -12.25 -13.74 3.94
N GLY A 785 -11.83 -14.46 4.98
CA GLY A 785 -10.62 -14.12 5.74
C GLY A 785 -10.73 -14.51 7.21
N PHE A 786 -10.18 -13.68 8.10
CA PHE A 786 -10.24 -13.85 9.55
C PHE A 786 -11.28 -12.89 10.15
N LEU A 787 -12.13 -13.34 11.07
CA LEU A 787 -13.24 -12.51 11.60
C LEU A 787 -12.71 -11.33 12.42
N THR A 788 -11.66 -11.55 13.22
CA THR A 788 -10.93 -10.53 13.98
C THR A 788 -9.41 -10.74 13.85
N PRO A 789 -8.55 -9.78 14.26
CA PRO A 789 -7.09 -9.92 14.19
C PRO A 789 -6.51 -11.11 14.96
N GLU A 790 -7.19 -11.61 15.98
CA GLU A 790 -6.71 -12.70 16.84
C GLU A 790 -6.98 -14.08 16.23
N ASP A 791 -7.91 -14.18 15.29
CA ASP A 791 -8.34 -15.44 14.71
C ASP A 791 -7.23 -16.10 13.88
N GLN A 792 -7.12 -17.42 14.02
CA GLN A 792 -6.12 -18.24 13.31
C GLN A 792 -6.74 -19.14 12.23
N LYS A 793 -8.06 -19.12 12.12
CA LYS A 793 -8.82 -19.94 11.17
C LYS A 793 -9.62 -19.05 10.24
N VAL A 794 -9.71 -19.49 8.99
CA VAL A 794 -10.40 -18.76 7.94
C VAL A 794 -11.89 -19.01 8.05
N TYR A 795 -12.64 -17.94 7.93
CA TYR A 795 -14.07 -17.92 7.76
C TYR A 795 -14.41 -17.50 6.32
N LEU A 796 -15.38 -18.18 5.70
CA LEU A 796 -15.80 -17.95 4.32
C LEU A 796 -17.31 -17.66 4.26
N SER A 797 -17.73 -16.40 4.10
CA SER A 797 -19.11 -16.11 3.73
C SER A 797 -19.31 -16.33 2.23
N PRO A 798 -20.40 -17.02 1.83
CA PRO A 798 -20.83 -17.02 0.44
C PRO A 798 -21.18 -15.61 -0.03
N ASN A 799 -20.71 -15.23 -1.22
CA ASN A 799 -21.00 -13.94 -1.86
C ASN A 799 -21.94 -14.07 -3.06
N MET A 800 -22.41 -15.29 -3.36
CA MET A 800 -23.55 -15.56 -4.23
C MET A 800 -24.72 -16.11 -3.44
N THR A 801 -25.94 -15.93 -3.96
CA THR A 801 -27.17 -16.41 -3.33
C THR A 801 -27.27 -17.94 -3.35
N PHE A 802 -27.90 -18.52 -2.33
CA PHE A 802 -28.20 -19.96 -2.29
C PHE A 802 -29.33 -20.28 -3.29
N ASP A 803 -29.28 -21.49 -3.86
CA ASP A 803 -30.34 -22.02 -4.73
C ASP A 803 -31.69 -22.08 -4.01
N PHE A 804 -31.71 -22.52 -2.74
CA PHE A 804 -32.91 -22.50 -1.89
C PHE A 804 -33.45 -21.08 -1.68
N THR A 805 -32.57 -20.07 -1.52
CA THR A 805 -33.01 -18.68 -1.42
C THR A 805 -33.72 -18.23 -2.69
N ASN A 806 -33.17 -18.57 -3.86
CA ASN A 806 -33.74 -18.16 -5.13
C ASN A 806 -35.05 -18.90 -5.43
N ILE A 807 -35.09 -20.23 -5.33
CA ILE A 807 -36.26 -21.02 -5.71
C ILE A 807 -37.24 -21.17 -4.55
N GLY A 808 -36.79 -21.64 -3.39
CA GLY A 808 -37.65 -21.94 -2.24
C GLY A 808 -38.21 -20.68 -1.56
N PHE A 809 -37.36 -19.69 -1.28
CA PHE A 809 -37.74 -18.50 -0.53
C PHE A 809 -38.32 -17.37 -1.40
N LEU A 810 -37.61 -17.00 -2.48
CA LEU A 810 -38.05 -15.94 -3.39
C LEU A 810 -39.06 -16.41 -4.44
N GLY A 811 -39.21 -17.73 -4.63
CA GLY A 811 -40.16 -18.28 -5.60
C GLY A 811 -39.76 -18.06 -7.05
N LEU A 812 -38.48 -17.83 -7.34
CA LEU A 812 -37.99 -17.67 -8.70
C LEU A 812 -38.09 -19.00 -9.46
N SER A 813 -38.37 -18.92 -10.77
CA SER A 813 -38.19 -20.07 -11.66
C SER A 813 -36.71 -20.41 -11.83
N ALA A 814 -36.38 -21.63 -12.25
CA ALA A 814 -34.99 -22.00 -12.54
C ALA A 814 -34.29 -21.07 -13.54
N ALA A 815 -35.03 -20.52 -14.52
CA ALA A 815 -34.47 -19.57 -15.49
C ALA A 815 -34.17 -18.19 -14.87
N GLU A 816 -35.02 -17.72 -13.96
CA GLU A 816 -34.79 -16.47 -13.21
C GLU A 816 -33.65 -16.63 -12.20
N ALA A 817 -33.57 -17.78 -11.52
CA ALA A 817 -32.47 -18.11 -10.62
C ALA A 817 -31.14 -18.22 -11.38
N GLU A 818 -31.13 -18.86 -12.56
CA GLU A 818 -29.97 -18.90 -13.45
C GLU A 818 -29.52 -17.48 -13.83
N ALA A 819 -30.44 -16.63 -14.31
CA ALA A 819 -30.12 -15.25 -14.68
C ALA A 819 -29.54 -14.45 -13.50
N LYS A 820 -30.14 -14.59 -12.32
CA LYS A 820 -29.65 -13.94 -11.09
C LYS A 820 -28.22 -14.35 -10.74
N TRP A 821 -27.88 -15.64 -10.84
CA TRP A 821 -26.50 -16.08 -10.62
C TRP A 821 -25.52 -15.60 -11.68
N GLN A 822 -25.95 -15.48 -12.95
CA GLN A 822 -25.11 -14.89 -13.99
C GLN A 822 -24.80 -13.41 -13.69
N ASP A 823 -25.81 -12.65 -13.23
CA ASP A 823 -25.65 -11.25 -12.85
C ASP A 823 -24.75 -11.07 -11.62
N GLU A 824 -24.91 -11.94 -10.61
CA GLU A 824 -24.04 -11.96 -9.42
C GLU A 824 -22.59 -12.29 -9.80
N PHE A 825 -22.38 -13.31 -10.65
CA PHE A 825 -21.04 -13.67 -11.12
C PHE A 825 -20.41 -12.54 -11.93
N ALA A 826 -21.18 -11.90 -12.83
CA ALA A 826 -20.71 -10.76 -13.60
C ALA A 826 -20.33 -9.59 -12.68
N THR A 827 -21.15 -9.29 -11.68
CA THR A 827 -20.87 -8.21 -10.71
C THR A 827 -19.60 -8.49 -9.90
N LEU A 828 -19.44 -9.70 -9.37
CA LEU A 828 -18.27 -10.07 -8.57
C LEU A 828 -16.97 -10.08 -9.38
N THR A 829 -17.04 -10.38 -10.68
CA THR A 829 -15.87 -10.44 -11.57
C THR A 829 -15.57 -9.14 -12.29
N ASN A 830 -16.52 -8.20 -12.37
CA ASN A 830 -16.34 -6.93 -13.03
C ASN A 830 -15.26 -6.10 -12.33
N HIS A 831 -14.30 -5.58 -13.10
CA HIS A 831 -13.15 -4.81 -12.60
C HIS A 831 -12.31 -5.50 -11.51
N ALA A 832 -12.52 -6.79 -11.25
CA ALA A 832 -11.77 -7.51 -10.23
C ALA A 832 -10.44 -7.98 -10.80
N ASN A 833 -9.34 -7.58 -10.16
CA ASN A 833 -8.01 -7.99 -10.58
C ASN A 833 -7.83 -9.52 -10.48
N GLN A 834 -8.34 -10.16 -9.41
CA GLN A 834 -8.53 -11.62 -9.29
C GLN A 834 -9.70 -11.90 -8.33
N ALA A 835 -10.90 -12.05 -8.87
CA ALA A 835 -12.09 -12.28 -8.04
C ALA A 835 -12.02 -13.60 -7.25
N ILE A 836 -12.69 -13.63 -6.10
CA ILE A 836 -12.97 -14.86 -5.35
C ILE A 836 -14.49 -15.00 -5.29
N VAL A 837 -15.02 -16.01 -5.96
CA VAL A 837 -16.45 -16.30 -6.00
C VAL A 837 -16.72 -17.49 -5.08
N HIS A 838 -17.73 -17.36 -4.22
CA HIS A 838 -18.14 -18.41 -3.30
C HIS A 838 -19.63 -18.69 -3.45
N TRP A 839 -19.92 -19.80 -4.12
CA TRP A 839 -21.25 -20.19 -4.58
C TRP A 839 -21.81 -21.34 -3.74
N PRO A 840 -22.89 -21.10 -2.98
CA PRO A 840 -23.53 -22.13 -2.17
C PRO A 840 -24.76 -22.75 -2.86
N TRP A 841 -24.95 -24.06 -2.72
CA TRP A 841 -26.10 -24.79 -3.26
C TRP A 841 -26.33 -26.13 -2.56
N HIS A 842 -27.44 -26.82 -2.85
CA HIS A 842 -27.76 -28.11 -2.22
C HIS A 842 -27.69 -29.29 -3.20
N ASP A 843 -27.31 -30.46 -2.68
CA ASP A 843 -27.27 -31.76 -3.36
C ASP A 843 -28.55 -32.09 -4.15
N TYR A 844 -29.73 -31.92 -3.53
CA TYR A 844 -31.03 -32.21 -4.11
C TYR A 844 -31.40 -31.25 -5.25
N GLY A 845 -30.87 -30.02 -5.26
CA GLY A 845 -31.21 -29.00 -6.25
C GLY A 845 -30.79 -29.43 -7.66
N ALA A 846 -29.54 -29.87 -7.84
CA ALA A 846 -29.04 -30.28 -9.14
C ALA A 846 -29.71 -31.56 -9.67
N ILE A 847 -30.09 -32.48 -8.78
CA ILE A 847 -30.73 -33.76 -9.16
C ILE A 847 -32.24 -33.61 -9.36
N ASN A 848 -32.85 -32.70 -8.61
CA ASN A 848 -34.28 -32.44 -8.59
C ASN A 848 -35.14 -33.72 -8.46
N PRO A 849 -34.85 -34.62 -7.49
CA PRO A 849 -35.57 -35.89 -7.35
C PRO A 849 -37.05 -35.68 -6.99
N TYR A 850 -37.36 -34.55 -6.35
CA TYR A 850 -38.69 -34.20 -5.83
C TYR A 850 -39.48 -33.27 -6.77
N ASN A 851 -38.91 -32.89 -7.92
CA ASN A 851 -39.52 -32.01 -8.91
C ASN A 851 -39.95 -30.63 -8.34
N GLU A 852 -39.07 -30.00 -7.55
CA GLU A 852 -39.28 -28.76 -6.81
C GLU A 852 -38.99 -27.48 -7.63
N GLY A 853 -38.96 -27.61 -8.96
CA GLY A 853 -38.75 -26.47 -9.87
C GLY A 853 -37.29 -26.20 -10.26
N TYR A 854 -36.34 -26.99 -9.77
CA TYR A 854 -34.94 -26.94 -10.20
C TYR A 854 -34.70 -27.53 -11.59
N THR A 855 -33.59 -27.17 -12.23
CA THR A 855 -33.09 -27.85 -13.43
C THR A 855 -31.58 -28.01 -13.38
N VAL A 856 -31.03 -29.10 -13.92
CA VAL A 856 -29.56 -29.27 -14.03
C VAL A 856 -28.92 -28.09 -14.79
N SER A 857 -29.64 -27.50 -15.75
CA SER A 857 -29.17 -26.39 -16.57
C SER A 857 -28.78 -25.17 -15.73
N MET A 858 -29.56 -24.80 -14.71
CA MET A 858 -29.27 -23.60 -13.91
C MET A 858 -27.89 -23.67 -13.23
N PHE A 859 -27.47 -24.88 -12.82
CA PHE A 859 -26.16 -25.13 -12.21
C PHE A 859 -25.07 -25.21 -13.29
N ALA A 860 -25.30 -26.01 -14.33
CA ALA A 860 -24.32 -26.25 -15.39
C ALA A 860 -23.97 -24.97 -16.17
N SER A 861 -24.95 -24.07 -16.39
CA SER A 861 -24.75 -22.77 -17.04
C SER A 861 -23.79 -21.88 -16.27
N LEU A 862 -23.91 -21.79 -14.94
CA LEU A 862 -22.99 -20.98 -14.12
C LEU A 862 -21.56 -21.57 -14.16
N ILE A 863 -21.42 -22.89 -14.02
CA ILE A 863 -20.13 -23.58 -14.11
C ILE A 863 -19.49 -23.32 -15.48
N GLN A 864 -20.27 -23.41 -16.56
CA GLN A 864 -19.79 -23.14 -17.91
C GLN A 864 -19.36 -21.67 -18.07
N THR A 865 -20.15 -20.70 -17.58
CA THR A 865 -19.78 -19.27 -17.61
C THR A 865 -18.46 -19.05 -16.87
N ALA A 866 -18.33 -19.60 -15.67
CA ALA A 866 -17.13 -19.44 -14.86
C ALA A 866 -15.91 -20.08 -15.54
N ALA A 867 -16.05 -21.29 -16.10
CA ALA A 867 -14.99 -21.95 -16.85
C ALA A 867 -14.54 -21.12 -18.07
N ASN A 868 -15.49 -20.57 -18.83
CA ASN A 868 -15.22 -19.73 -20.00
C ASN A 868 -14.56 -18.39 -19.62
N TYR A 869 -14.89 -17.84 -18.46
CA TYR A 869 -14.22 -16.65 -17.91
C TYR A 869 -12.73 -16.93 -17.64
N GLY A 870 -12.41 -18.19 -17.30
CA GLY A 870 -11.06 -18.65 -16.98
C GLY A 870 -10.81 -18.73 -15.48
N VAL A 871 -11.83 -19.04 -14.67
CA VAL A 871 -11.68 -19.30 -13.24
C VAL A 871 -10.83 -20.54 -12.98
N GLU A 872 -10.24 -20.63 -11.79
CA GLU A 872 -9.82 -21.89 -11.19
C GLU A 872 -10.88 -22.37 -10.21
N PHE A 873 -11.44 -23.56 -10.44
CA PHE A 873 -12.31 -24.20 -9.45
C PHE A 873 -11.47 -24.77 -8.32
N VAL A 874 -11.77 -24.37 -7.08
CA VAL A 874 -11.05 -24.82 -5.88
C VAL A 874 -12.04 -25.22 -4.79
N THR A 875 -11.58 -26.04 -3.85
CA THR A 875 -12.35 -26.37 -2.65
C THR A 875 -12.21 -25.29 -1.58
N GLY A 876 -13.05 -25.30 -0.55
CA GLY A 876 -12.91 -24.46 0.64
C GLY A 876 -11.58 -24.67 1.36
N ASP A 877 -11.10 -25.92 1.45
CA ASP A 877 -9.78 -26.23 2.01
C ASP A 877 -8.62 -25.71 1.15
N ASP A 878 -8.74 -25.75 -0.18
CA ASP A 878 -7.76 -25.10 -1.06
C ASP A 878 -7.73 -23.59 -0.81
N LEU A 879 -8.90 -22.93 -0.76
CA LEU A 879 -8.97 -21.48 -0.55
C LEU A 879 -8.40 -21.07 0.82
N GLN A 880 -8.79 -21.73 1.91
CA GLN A 880 -8.32 -21.34 3.25
C GLN A 880 -6.80 -21.51 3.41
N LYS A 881 -6.20 -22.53 2.79
CA LYS A 881 -4.73 -22.70 2.76
C LYS A 881 -4.08 -21.55 2.01
N ARG A 882 -4.61 -21.19 0.84
CA ARG A 882 -4.08 -20.07 0.05
C ARG A 882 -4.19 -18.74 0.79
N ILE A 883 -5.31 -18.48 1.47
CA ILE A 883 -5.46 -17.27 2.31
C ILE A 883 -4.38 -17.23 3.40
N LYS A 884 -4.16 -18.34 4.14
CA LYS A 884 -3.11 -18.42 5.16
C LYS A 884 -1.71 -18.22 4.58
N THR A 885 -1.40 -18.87 3.45
CA THR A 885 -0.12 -18.70 2.74
C THR A 885 0.08 -17.25 2.29
N TYR A 886 -0.98 -16.61 1.78
CA TYR A 886 -0.93 -15.24 1.28
C TYR A 886 -0.65 -14.24 2.40
N VAL A 887 -1.35 -14.34 3.53
CA VAL A 887 -1.14 -13.47 4.70
C VAL A 887 0.29 -13.64 5.24
N ALA A 888 0.80 -14.87 5.28
CA ALA A 888 2.16 -15.14 5.74
C ALA A 888 3.27 -14.78 4.73
N ALA A 889 2.94 -14.41 3.49
CA ALA A 889 3.93 -14.15 2.45
C ALA A 889 4.62 -12.78 2.63
N SER A 890 5.89 -12.69 2.20
CA SER A 890 6.55 -11.41 1.89
C SER A 890 6.60 -11.20 0.39
N LEU A 891 6.52 -9.93 -0.03
CA LEU A 891 6.62 -9.50 -1.41
C LEU A 891 7.55 -8.30 -1.48
N GLU A 892 8.80 -8.54 -1.83
CA GLU A 892 9.76 -7.46 -2.02
C GLU A 892 9.84 -7.07 -3.49
N VAL A 893 9.82 -5.77 -3.77
CA VAL A 893 9.84 -5.24 -5.13
C VAL A 893 10.87 -4.12 -5.23
N ASP A 894 11.90 -4.34 -6.04
CA ASP A 894 12.92 -3.34 -6.36
C ASP A 894 12.88 -3.02 -7.86
N GLN A 895 12.49 -1.79 -8.20
CA GLN A 895 12.44 -1.30 -9.58
C GLN A 895 13.70 -0.48 -9.88
N THR A 896 14.70 -1.14 -10.47
CA THR A 896 15.99 -0.51 -10.80
C THR A 896 15.91 0.42 -12.02
N THR A 897 15.02 0.15 -12.98
CA THR A 897 14.75 1.02 -14.13
C THR A 897 13.28 0.88 -14.56
N ALA A 898 12.83 1.69 -15.52
CA ALA A 898 11.47 1.60 -16.08
C ALA A 898 11.10 0.21 -16.65
N ASN A 899 12.08 -0.62 -17.04
CA ASN A 899 11.85 -1.94 -17.65
C ASN A 899 12.54 -3.09 -16.91
N GLN A 900 13.17 -2.83 -15.76
CA GLN A 900 13.85 -3.86 -14.98
C GLN A 900 13.41 -3.80 -13.53
N LEU A 901 13.02 -4.97 -13.02
CA LEU A 901 12.48 -5.13 -11.69
C LEU A 901 12.96 -6.45 -11.10
N THR A 902 13.28 -6.44 -9.82
CA THR A 902 13.62 -7.63 -9.03
C THR A 902 12.48 -7.86 -8.06
N VAL A 903 11.91 -9.07 -8.08
CA VAL A 903 10.84 -9.45 -7.15
C VAL A 903 11.27 -10.63 -6.30
N ASN A 904 11.21 -10.49 -4.99
CA ASN A 904 11.41 -11.60 -4.05
C ASN A 904 10.08 -11.96 -3.40
N VAL A 905 9.74 -13.25 -3.44
CA VAL A 905 8.61 -13.82 -2.72
C VAL A 905 9.14 -14.82 -1.71
N SER A 906 8.81 -14.63 -0.43
CA SER A 906 9.04 -15.63 0.61
C SER A 906 7.70 -16.10 1.15
N ALA A 907 7.41 -17.38 1.01
CA ALA A 907 6.18 -17.99 1.53
C ALA A 907 6.34 -19.51 1.60
N SER A 908 5.65 -20.15 2.53
CA SER A 908 5.47 -21.60 2.53
C SER A 908 4.23 -21.99 1.74
N GLU A 909 4.35 -22.97 0.86
CA GLU A 909 3.28 -23.51 0.02
C GLU A 909 2.81 -22.57 -1.13
N ALA A 910 3.63 -21.62 -1.54
CA ALA A 910 3.33 -20.71 -2.66
C ALA A 910 3.36 -21.38 -4.06
N GLY A 911 3.40 -22.71 -4.15
CA GLY A 911 3.54 -23.44 -5.41
C GLY A 911 2.34 -23.30 -6.35
N GLN A 912 1.20 -22.77 -5.89
CA GLN A 912 0.02 -22.45 -6.70
C GLN A 912 -0.03 -20.98 -7.15
N PHE A 913 0.85 -20.14 -6.59
CA PHE A 913 0.78 -18.69 -6.75
C PHE A 913 1.48 -18.25 -8.04
N ALA A 914 1.31 -16.97 -8.35
CA ALA A 914 2.10 -16.28 -9.36
C ALA A 914 2.39 -14.85 -8.96
N VAL A 915 3.55 -14.34 -9.39
CA VAL A 915 3.81 -12.90 -9.42
C VAL A 915 3.27 -12.37 -10.73
N GLN A 916 2.35 -11.41 -10.69
CA GLN A 916 1.79 -10.76 -11.86
C GLN A 916 2.35 -9.34 -12.02
N ILE A 917 2.72 -9.03 -13.25
CA ILE A 917 3.07 -7.69 -13.71
C ILE A 917 1.93 -7.19 -14.61
N PRO A 918 1.45 -5.95 -14.44
CA PRO A 918 0.48 -5.35 -15.36
C PRO A 918 1.01 -5.38 -16.78
N SER A 919 0.34 -6.11 -17.67
CA SER A 919 0.75 -6.19 -19.06
C SER A 919 0.03 -5.14 -19.88
N SER A 920 0.76 -4.15 -20.38
CA SER A 920 0.32 -3.29 -21.49
C SER A 920 0.85 -3.84 -22.82
N SER A 921 0.41 -3.27 -23.94
CA SER A 921 0.93 -3.61 -25.27
C SER A 921 2.44 -3.36 -25.42
N THR A 922 3.05 -2.55 -24.54
CA THR A 922 4.47 -2.17 -24.57
C THR A 922 5.30 -2.80 -23.44
N SER A 923 4.68 -3.41 -22.43
CA SER A 923 5.34 -3.84 -21.18
C SER A 923 4.95 -5.27 -20.80
N LYS A 924 5.37 -6.26 -21.59
CA LYS A 924 5.22 -7.70 -21.25
C LYS A 924 6.50 -8.25 -20.63
N ILE A 925 6.42 -9.39 -19.95
CA ILE A 925 7.61 -10.10 -19.47
C ILE A 925 8.41 -10.62 -20.67
N SER A 926 9.55 -10.00 -20.93
CA SER A 926 10.48 -10.43 -21.99
C SER A 926 11.33 -11.62 -21.54
N SER A 927 11.88 -11.53 -20.34
CA SER A 927 12.71 -12.58 -19.74
C SER A 927 12.71 -12.50 -18.23
N VAL A 928 12.96 -13.63 -17.59
CA VAL A 928 13.29 -13.73 -16.17
C VAL A 928 14.63 -14.45 -16.05
N ASN A 929 15.61 -13.82 -15.41
CA ASN A 929 16.98 -14.36 -15.34
C ASN A 929 16.99 -15.71 -14.59
N ASN A 930 17.60 -16.73 -15.20
CA ASN A 930 17.68 -18.10 -14.66
C ASN A 930 16.35 -18.74 -14.21
N TRP A 931 15.22 -18.23 -14.70
CA TRP A 931 13.90 -18.75 -14.37
C TRP A 931 13.08 -19.03 -15.63
N TYR A 932 12.36 -20.15 -15.65
CA TYR A 932 11.76 -20.69 -16.89
C TYR A 932 10.31 -21.16 -16.69
N ALA A 933 9.59 -20.59 -15.73
CA ALA A 933 8.15 -20.76 -15.59
C ALA A 933 7.47 -19.39 -15.51
N TYR A 934 7.11 -18.87 -16.68
CA TYR A 934 6.46 -17.58 -16.84
C TYR A 934 5.75 -17.48 -18.20
N ASN A 935 4.70 -16.67 -18.24
CA ASN A 935 4.02 -16.25 -19.47
C ASN A 935 4.23 -14.73 -19.69
N ASP A 936 3.44 -14.10 -20.55
CA ASP A 936 3.60 -12.69 -20.92
C ASP A 936 3.40 -11.70 -19.74
N SER A 937 2.75 -12.12 -18.65
CA SER A 937 2.40 -11.24 -17.53
C SER A 937 2.56 -11.86 -16.14
N GLN A 938 2.81 -13.16 -16.05
CA GLN A 938 2.89 -13.89 -14.79
C GLN A 938 4.14 -14.76 -14.70
N ILE A 939 4.67 -14.86 -13.49
CA ILE A 939 5.79 -15.72 -13.11
C ILE A 939 5.27 -16.72 -12.11
N PHE A 940 5.44 -18.01 -12.39
CA PHE A 940 4.93 -19.07 -11.53
C PHE A 940 5.91 -19.31 -10.41
N THR A 941 5.44 -19.23 -9.17
CA THR A 941 6.27 -19.39 -7.97
C THR A 941 6.47 -20.86 -7.63
N THR A 942 7.56 -21.18 -6.94
CA THR A 942 7.72 -22.50 -6.30
C THR A 942 7.01 -22.56 -4.95
N GLN A 943 6.96 -23.74 -4.35
CA GLN A 943 6.45 -23.94 -2.98
C GLN A 943 7.08 -22.99 -1.94
N ASN A 944 8.30 -22.50 -2.16
CA ASN A 944 9.02 -21.63 -1.21
C ASN A 944 9.12 -20.18 -1.71
N GLY A 945 8.35 -19.80 -2.74
CA GLY A 945 8.53 -18.53 -3.43
C GLY A 945 9.76 -18.55 -4.35
N GLY A 946 10.52 -17.45 -4.39
CA GLY A 946 11.71 -17.29 -5.22
C GLY A 946 12.14 -15.83 -5.40
N SER A 947 13.28 -15.64 -6.06
CA SER A 947 13.81 -14.33 -6.46
C SER A 947 13.85 -14.27 -7.99
N TYR A 948 13.31 -13.20 -8.57
CA TYR A 948 13.07 -13.08 -10.00
C TYR A 948 13.60 -11.74 -10.53
N ASP A 949 14.70 -11.78 -11.28
CA ASP A 949 15.17 -10.61 -12.04
C ASP A 949 14.43 -10.55 -13.37
N ILE A 950 13.58 -9.54 -13.55
CA ILE A 950 12.58 -9.47 -14.60
C ILE A 950 12.92 -8.33 -15.55
N THR A 951 12.88 -8.62 -16.84
CA THR A 951 13.02 -7.61 -17.91
C THR A 951 11.71 -7.52 -18.67
N LEU A 952 11.18 -6.31 -18.79
CA LEU A 952 9.99 -6.00 -19.57
C LEU A 952 10.35 -5.62 -21.02
N GLY A 953 9.49 -5.98 -21.96
CA GLY A 953 9.63 -5.63 -23.37
C GLY A 953 8.51 -6.19 -24.25
N ALA A 954 8.51 -5.82 -25.54
CA ALA A 954 7.43 -6.17 -26.47
C ALA A 954 7.44 -7.64 -26.92
N THR A 955 8.59 -8.32 -26.86
CA THR A 955 8.74 -9.70 -27.35
C THR A 955 9.49 -10.53 -26.32
N ALA A 956 8.94 -11.69 -25.99
CA ALA A 956 9.57 -12.61 -25.06
C ALA A 956 10.80 -13.30 -25.69
N THR A 957 11.85 -13.45 -24.89
CA THR A 957 13.06 -14.17 -25.29
C THR A 957 12.72 -15.61 -25.64
N GLN A 958 13.33 -16.11 -26.72
CA GLN A 958 13.12 -17.47 -27.19
C GLN A 958 13.90 -18.46 -26.32
N VAL A 959 13.23 -19.08 -25.35
CA VAL A 959 13.77 -20.10 -24.43
C VAL A 959 12.76 -21.23 -24.22
N THR A 960 13.24 -22.38 -23.75
CA THR A 960 12.35 -23.43 -23.27
C THR A 960 11.80 -23.02 -21.90
N ARG A 961 10.48 -22.85 -21.78
CA ARG A 961 9.82 -22.42 -20.54
C ARG A 961 8.40 -22.95 -20.40
N ILE A 962 7.98 -23.18 -19.16
CA ILE A 962 6.59 -23.48 -18.81
C ILE A 962 5.78 -22.18 -18.92
N THR A 963 4.73 -22.18 -19.73
CA THR A 963 3.84 -21.03 -19.95
C THR A 963 2.45 -21.23 -19.37
N GLU A 964 2.08 -22.47 -19.03
CA GLU A 964 0.80 -22.78 -18.40
C GLU A 964 0.95 -24.04 -17.53
N MET A 965 0.26 -24.04 -16.39
CA MET A 965 0.18 -25.18 -15.49
C MET A 965 -1.29 -25.53 -15.22
N PRO A 966 -1.59 -26.81 -14.92
CA PRO A 966 -2.95 -27.20 -14.59
C PRO A 966 -3.48 -26.47 -13.36
N GLN A 967 -4.79 -26.24 -13.30
CA GLN A 967 -5.47 -25.78 -12.10
C GLN A 967 -5.14 -26.69 -10.91
N ARG A 968 -5.04 -26.08 -9.72
CA ARG A 968 -4.70 -26.66 -8.41
C ARG A 968 -3.30 -27.28 -8.33
N SER A 969 -2.55 -27.32 -9.43
CA SER A 969 -1.20 -27.88 -9.42
C SER A 969 -0.19 -26.98 -8.70
N GLN A 970 0.72 -27.62 -7.98
CA GLN A 970 1.81 -26.96 -7.25
C GLN A 970 3.12 -27.17 -8.02
N LEU A 971 3.79 -26.08 -8.35
CA LEU A 971 5.19 -26.12 -8.77
C LEU A 971 6.07 -26.26 -7.51
N LEU A 972 6.71 -27.41 -7.36
CA LEU A 972 7.54 -27.69 -6.19
C LEU A 972 8.97 -27.15 -6.41
N THR A 973 9.57 -27.49 -7.56
CA THR A 973 10.91 -27.03 -7.94
C THR A 973 11.02 -26.85 -9.45
N LEU A 974 11.94 -25.99 -9.89
CA LEU A 974 12.31 -25.81 -11.29
C LEU A 974 13.79 -25.43 -11.39
N THR A 975 14.49 -26.04 -12.34
CA THR A 975 15.82 -25.61 -12.78
C THR A 975 15.91 -25.68 -14.31
N GLY A 976 16.81 -24.89 -14.91
CA GLY A 976 17.00 -24.90 -16.36
C GLY A 976 18.15 -24.00 -16.80
N ASN A 977 18.44 -24.02 -18.10
CA ASN A 977 19.50 -23.22 -18.74
C ASN A 977 18.98 -22.42 -19.96
N GLY A 978 17.67 -22.39 -20.17
CA GLY A 978 17.01 -21.73 -21.30
C GLY A 978 16.90 -22.58 -22.56
N GLU A 979 17.49 -23.77 -22.57
CA GLU A 979 17.30 -24.81 -23.59
C GLU A 979 16.61 -26.04 -22.98
N ASP A 980 17.12 -26.51 -21.85
CA ASP A 980 16.58 -27.62 -21.07
C ASP A 980 15.95 -27.12 -19.77
N LEU A 981 14.97 -27.88 -19.26
CA LEU A 981 14.43 -27.67 -17.92
C LEU A 981 14.11 -28.99 -17.21
N THR A 982 14.22 -28.96 -15.88
CA THR A 982 13.76 -30.00 -14.97
C THR A 982 12.79 -29.38 -13.96
N ALA A 983 11.60 -29.96 -13.82
CA ALA A 983 10.57 -29.49 -12.90
C ALA A 983 10.03 -30.62 -12.03
N SER A 984 9.68 -30.31 -10.78
CA SER A 984 8.87 -31.18 -9.92
C SER A 984 7.51 -30.51 -9.69
N VAL A 985 6.43 -31.21 -10.01
CA VAL A 985 5.05 -30.68 -9.96
C VAL A 985 4.16 -31.65 -9.21
N TYR A 986 3.33 -31.18 -8.29
CA TYR A 986 2.24 -31.96 -7.72
C TYR A 986 0.92 -31.56 -8.39
N GLY A 987 0.21 -32.51 -8.98
CA GLY A 987 -1.08 -32.25 -9.63
C GLY A 987 -1.39 -33.21 -10.78
N GLU A 988 -2.47 -32.92 -11.49
CA GLU A 988 -2.94 -33.61 -12.69
C GLU A 988 -3.34 -32.58 -13.76
N GLY A 989 -3.44 -33.00 -15.03
CA GLY A 989 -3.84 -32.13 -16.14
C GLY A 989 -2.68 -31.73 -17.07
N LYS A 990 -2.85 -30.66 -17.84
CA LYS A 990 -1.91 -30.26 -18.91
C LYS A 990 -0.94 -29.17 -18.48
N ILE A 991 0.34 -29.38 -18.75
CA ILE A 991 1.39 -28.36 -18.70
C ILE A 991 1.75 -27.96 -20.13
N LEU A 992 1.79 -26.66 -20.42
CA LEU A 992 2.24 -26.13 -21.69
C LEU A 992 3.65 -25.58 -21.57
N VAL A 993 4.53 -26.03 -22.46
CA VAL A 993 5.94 -25.65 -22.52
C VAL A 993 6.24 -25.05 -23.89
N LYS A 994 6.58 -23.77 -23.94
CA LYS A 994 7.21 -23.17 -25.12
C LYS A 994 8.64 -23.66 -25.20
N THR A 995 9.10 -24.01 -26.39
CA THR A 995 10.42 -24.62 -26.62
C THR A 995 11.35 -23.66 -27.36
N ARG A 996 12.65 -23.68 -27.04
CA ARG A 996 13.64 -22.79 -27.63
C ARG A 996 13.72 -22.89 -29.17
N CYS A 997 13.57 -24.09 -29.72
CA CYS A 997 13.66 -24.37 -31.15
C CYS A 997 12.57 -25.35 -31.62
N SER A 998 12.46 -25.60 -32.92
CA SER A 998 11.42 -26.47 -33.50
C SER A 998 11.75 -27.97 -33.49
N ASN A 999 12.91 -28.36 -32.95
CA ASN A 999 13.31 -29.76 -32.82
C ASN A 999 12.45 -30.46 -31.76
N THR A 1000 12.14 -31.75 -31.97
CA THR A 1000 11.33 -32.51 -31.01
C THR A 1000 12.09 -32.70 -29.67
N PRO A 1001 11.52 -32.27 -28.54
CA PRO A 1001 12.13 -32.48 -27.22
C PRO A 1001 12.11 -33.96 -26.81
N SER A 1002 13.11 -34.37 -26.02
CA SER A 1002 13.05 -35.59 -25.23
C SER A 1002 12.41 -35.28 -23.88
N VAL A 1003 11.37 -36.04 -23.51
CA VAL A 1003 10.68 -35.90 -22.22
C VAL A 1003 10.83 -37.18 -21.40
N SER A 1004 11.31 -37.07 -20.17
CA SER A 1004 11.52 -38.21 -19.26
C SER A 1004 11.24 -37.87 -17.79
N GLY A 1005 11.20 -38.88 -16.90
CA GLY A 1005 11.08 -38.71 -15.44
C GLY A 1005 9.67 -38.90 -14.87
N SER A 1006 8.62 -38.86 -15.69
CA SER A 1006 7.24 -39.06 -15.24
C SER A 1006 6.71 -40.42 -15.68
N ASN A 1007 6.75 -41.39 -14.76
CA ASN A 1007 5.85 -42.53 -14.88
C ASN A 1007 4.43 -41.94 -14.99
N ASN A 1008 3.62 -42.34 -15.97
CA ASN A 1008 2.24 -41.87 -16.13
C ASN A 1008 2.02 -40.41 -16.61
N ALA A 1009 2.98 -39.78 -17.32
CA ALA A 1009 2.66 -38.64 -18.18
C ALA A 1009 2.75 -38.99 -19.66
N THR A 1010 2.00 -38.28 -20.49
CA THR A 1010 2.09 -38.34 -21.96
C THR A 1010 2.52 -36.99 -22.50
N ALA A 1011 3.28 -36.97 -23.60
CA ALA A 1011 3.79 -35.76 -24.21
C ALA A 1011 3.40 -35.70 -25.69
N SER A 1012 3.05 -34.51 -26.17
CA SER A 1012 2.79 -34.23 -27.58
C SER A 1012 3.46 -32.91 -27.98
N PHE A 1013 4.02 -32.83 -29.18
CA PHE A 1013 4.81 -31.68 -29.62
C PHE A 1013 4.35 -31.15 -30.98
N SER A 1014 4.20 -29.83 -31.07
CA SER A 1014 3.88 -29.09 -32.28
C SER A 1014 5.07 -28.24 -32.70
N ALA A 1015 5.79 -28.68 -33.74
CA ALA A 1015 7.00 -28.01 -34.22
C ALA A 1015 6.73 -26.61 -34.79
N SER A 1016 5.58 -26.41 -35.46
CA SER A 1016 5.19 -25.12 -36.05
C SER A 1016 4.82 -24.07 -34.99
N GLN A 1017 4.35 -24.51 -33.83
CA GLN A 1017 4.00 -23.64 -32.71
C GLN A 1017 5.09 -23.59 -31.62
N GLN A 1018 6.14 -24.42 -31.78
CA GLN A 1018 7.19 -24.65 -30.79
C GLN A 1018 6.61 -24.95 -29.40
N LEU A 1019 5.56 -25.77 -29.38
CA LEU A 1019 4.75 -26.03 -28.19
C LEU A 1019 4.79 -27.51 -27.84
N LEU A 1020 5.25 -27.81 -26.63
CA LEU A 1020 5.20 -29.12 -26.00
C LEU A 1020 4.06 -29.12 -24.98
N THR A 1021 3.15 -30.08 -25.10
CA THR A 1021 2.07 -30.32 -24.14
C THR A 1021 2.34 -31.61 -23.39
N ILE A 1022 2.48 -31.53 -22.06
CA ILE A 1022 2.67 -32.67 -21.17
C ILE A 1022 1.37 -32.87 -20.38
N THR A 1023 0.79 -34.07 -20.43
CA THR A 1023 -0.42 -34.42 -19.68
C THR A 1023 -0.05 -35.32 -18.50
N LEU A 1024 -0.31 -34.82 -17.29
CA LEU A 1024 -0.18 -35.51 -16.02
C LEU A 1024 -1.48 -36.30 -15.75
N ASN A 1025 -1.44 -37.62 -15.87
CA ASN A 1025 -2.67 -38.44 -15.86
C ASN A 1025 -3.19 -38.82 -14.47
N GLN A 1026 -2.52 -38.39 -13.39
CA GLN A 1026 -2.85 -38.75 -12.02
C GLN A 1026 -2.51 -37.59 -11.08
N LEU A 1027 -3.36 -37.34 -10.08
CA LEU A 1027 -3.11 -36.39 -9.00
C LEU A 1027 -2.01 -36.90 -8.06
N ARG A 1028 -0.77 -36.49 -8.30
CA ARG A 1028 0.41 -36.84 -7.49
C ARG A 1028 1.59 -35.94 -7.83
N GLN A 1029 2.73 -36.19 -7.18
CA GLN A 1029 4.00 -35.61 -7.60
C GLN A 1029 4.55 -36.28 -8.87
N HIS A 1030 5.02 -35.46 -9.81
CA HIS A 1030 5.67 -35.83 -11.06
C HIS A 1030 6.99 -35.09 -11.19
N THR A 1031 8.02 -35.79 -11.70
CA THR A 1031 9.29 -35.18 -12.09
C THR A 1031 9.37 -35.14 -13.61
N LEU A 1032 9.61 -33.96 -14.17
CA LEU A 1032 9.65 -33.73 -15.60
C LEU A 1032 11.05 -33.29 -16.00
N ASN A 1033 11.64 -33.95 -16.99
CA ASN A 1033 12.88 -33.53 -17.63
C ASN A 1033 12.58 -33.28 -19.11
N VAL A 1034 12.72 -32.04 -19.56
CA VAL A 1034 12.57 -31.63 -20.96
C VAL A 1034 13.95 -31.29 -21.48
N GLN A 1035 14.43 -32.09 -22.43
CA GLN A 1035 15.72 -31.90 -23.07
C GLN A 1035 15.52 -31.53 -24.53
N MET A 1036 16.07 -30.40 -24.94
CA MET A 1036 16.10 -29.95 -26.32
C MET A 1036 17.44 -30.35 -26.97
N ASN A 1037 17.41 -30.49 -28.29
CA ASN A 1037 18.62 -30.61 -29.11
C ASN A 1037 18.60 -29.47 -30.12
N CYS A 1038 18.84 -28.25 -29.66
CA CYS A 1038 18.85 -27.10 -30.56
C CYS A 1038 20.19 -27.03 -31.34
N PRO A 1039 20.15 -26.66 -32.62
CA PRO A 1039 21.34 -26.56 -33.46
C PRO A 1039 22.25 -25.38 -33.13
#